data_AF-A0A0B1TAI6-F1
#
_entry.id   AF-A0A0B1TAI6-F1
#
_cell.length_a   1.000
_cell.length_b   1.000
_cell.length_c   1.000
_cell.angle_alpha   90.00
_cell.angle_beta   90.00
_cell.angle_gamma   90.00
#
_symmetry.space_group_name_H-M   'P 1'
#
loop_
_entity.id
_entity.type
_entity.pdbx_description
1 polymer ?
#
loop_
_entity_poly.entity_id
_entity_poly.type
_entity_poly.pdbx_seq_one_letter_code
_entity_poly.pdbx_strand_id
1 'polypeptide(L)'
;MTMEISGDIPWWVRYQPVSYKLISRGGNEEQFKDMVERCNKVGVRIVVDLVINHMVAVGEKKGVNGLDSTGGSYFDGTEQEKSFPAVPYSKADFNDDKCNKTIVDWLGSPAHIRDCRLWGLLDLDQSKTYVRGKIVGYINHLIDLGVAGFRVDAAKHMWPEDLEKILDATKNLREDIFGDGKRPFIFHEVIDRGYEKITFEEYTAMGRFTNFNYGPVVSAAARGTLDWAKLRYLKQGYSYGNTADEDVLNFIDNHDNQRSTQEVLNYKNGDKYKKAIAFMLAWPYGYPRVMSSFYFHNNDQGPPNAGAKGGFETTSPMFYEDLTCDPLSGWVCEHRWPTTREMAKFRSAVAGTTASEIVTGKKRLAFSRGGKGFFAVNGDRESWKGTFQTSLPSGEYCDVWSGYLRDGKCTGKTITVNNGSVEIDVADVVAISLASKVGSGPDMPTLPPGPIPTATPLPATYKKTVIMLMKDTVVGQYVFLRGGTSHAHGGKCLAGPHKQDKDDCVIPIIHNTTAPSGSPYESWSYKDEYLDFQGAEFWQGRHNGGRAYGTPLCWSTNDPSDISYQKYNKYGPGFWLVELMMDCSKTEDGWFEFKGYLMPKVGWEPNVNHGACAGTAGGPVPFKSNNHVAKCGAVNVFSWGSSLCIIDEI
;
A
#
# COMPACT_ATOMS: atom_id res chain seq x y z
N MET A 1 13.78 10.34 -17.30
CA MET A 1 13.31 10.20 -18.70
C MET A 1 11.82 9.88 -18.72
N THR A 2 11.14 9.94 -19.86
CA THR A 2 9.82 9.34 -20.08
C THR A 2 9.85 8.45 -21.31
N MET A 3 9.27 7.26 -21.22
CA MET A 3 9.08 6.34 -22.33
C MET A 3 7.76 5.61 -22.11
N GLU A 4 6.91 5.56 -23.13
CA GLU A 4 5.65 4.82 -23.07
C GLU A 4 5.85 3.39 -23.58
N ILE A 5 5.50 2.40 -22.78
CA ILE A 5 5.41 1.00 -23.16
C ILE A 5 3.98 0.53 -22.91
N SER A 6 3.29 0.09 -23.96
CA SER A 6 1.95 -0.50 -23.86
C SER A 6 0.93 0.38 -23.13
N GLY A 7 0.97 1.70 -23.33
CA GLY A 7 0.02 2.64 -22.72
C GLY A 7 0.37 3.10 -21.30
N ASP A 8 1.58 2.81 -20.81
CA ASP A 8 2.05 3.18 -19.47
C ASP A 8 3.53 3.62 -19.50
N ILE A 9 4.00 4.30 -18.45
CA ILE A 9 5.41 4.66 -18.28
C ILE A 9 6.07 3.71 -17.26
N PRO A 10 7.07 2.91 -17.67
CA PRO A 10 7.69 1.94 -16.79
C PRO A 10 8.24 2.54 -15.50
N TRP A 11 8.28 1.75 -14.42
CA TRP A 11 8.79 2.25 -13.15
C TRP A 11 10.26 2.66 -13.23
N TRP A 12 11.05 1.94 -14.03
CA TRP A 12 12.50 2.04 -14.12
C TRP A 12 13.00 3.25 -14.91
N VAL A 13 12.16 3.97 -15.66
CA VAL A 13 12.58 5.19 -16.40
C VAL A 13 13.10 6.31 -15.47
N ARG A 14 12.82 6.20 -14.16
CA ARG A 14 13.37 7.08 -13.13
C ARG A 14 14.87 6.83 -12.88
N TYR A 15 15.36 5.64 -13.21
CA TYR A 15 16.76 5.23 -13.14
C TYR A 15 17.51 5.50 -14.44
N GLN A 16 16.94 6.29 -15.35
CA GLN A 16 17.62 6.84 -16.52
C GLN A 16 17.61 8.38 -16.44
N PRO A 17 18.60 8.99 -15.77
CA PRO A 17 18.69 10.43 -15.63
C PRO A 17 18.91 11.10 -16.98
N VAL A 18 18.20 12.21 -17.21
CA VAL A 18 18.42 13.12 -18.34
C VAL A 18 18.96 14.47 -17.88
N SER A 19 18.72 14.81 -16.62
CA SER A 19 19.24 16.00 -15.94
C SER A 19 19.11 15.86 -14.42
N TYR A 20 19.73 16.77 -13.67
CA TYR A 20 19.56 16.87 -12.21
C TYR A 20 18.47 17.87 -11.77
N LYS A 21 17.60 18.31 -12.70
CA LYS A 21 16.42 19.12 -12.35
C LYS A 21 15.41 18.27 -11.57
N LEU A 22 14.79 18.85 -10.54
CA LEU A 22 13.80 18.18 -9.70
C LEU A 22 12.39 18.30 -10.30
N ILE A 23 12.21 17.78 -11.51
CA ILE A 23 10.90 17.66 -12.16
C ILE A 23 10.75 16.21 -12.63
N SER A 24 9.77 15.51 -12.08
CA SER A 24 9.53 14.09 -12.32
C SER A 24 8.04 13.76 -12.32
N ARG A 25 7.68 12.50 -12.59
CA ARG A 25 6.30 12.02 -12.45
C ARG A 25 5.73 12.15 -11.03
N GLY A 26 6.59 12.40 -10.04
CA GLY A 26 6.22 12.62 -8.64
C GLY A 26 6.05 14.10 -8.26
N GLY A 27 6.18 15.02 -9.22
CA GLY A 27 6.05 16.46 -8.99
C GLY A 27 7.29 17.28 -9.35
N ASN A 28 7.21 18.57 -9.04
CA ASN A 28 8.26 19.56 -9.26
C ASN A 28 9.06 19.87 -7.98
N GLU A 29 10.04 20.78 -8.09
CA GLU A 29 10.95 21.12 -6.99
C GLU A 29 10.22 21.75 -5.81
N GLU A 30 9.23 22.61 -6.05
CA GLU A 30 8.44 23.26 -5.01
C GLU A 30 7.65 22.23 -4.19
N GLN A 31 7.01 21.28 -4.87
CA GLN A 31 6.29 20.18 -4.25
C GLN A 31 7.23 19.25 -3.46
N PHE A 32 8.42 18.97 -4.01
CA PHE A 32 9.44 18.19 -3.30
C PHE A 32 9.91 18.91 -2.03
N LYS A 33 10.20 20.21 -2.11
CA LYS A 33 10.59 21.03 -0.97
C LYS A 33 9.49 21.07 0.09
N ASP A 34 8.24 21.32 -0.29
CA ASP A 34 7.10 21.30 0.62
C ASP A 34 6.96 19.95 1.34
N MET A 35 7.08 18.83 0.60
CA MET A 35 7.08 17.49 1.19
C MET A 35 8.19 17.32 2.22
N VAL A 36 9.43 17.69 1.88
CA VAL A 36 10.59 17.58 2.79
C VAL A 36 10.39 18.41 4.05
N GLU A 37 9.92 19.65 3.91
CA GLU A 37 9.67 20.55 5.04
C GLU A 37 8.56 20.01 5.97
N ARG A 38 7.44 19.54 5.40
CA ARG A 38 6.34 18.96 6.18
C ARG A 38 6.77 17.69 6.91
N CYS A 39 7.51 16.80 6.25
CA CYS A 39 8.07 15.60 6.89
C CYS A 39 9.03 15.97 8.02
N ASN A 40 9.94 16.93 7.81
CA ASN A 40 10.89 17.34 8.83
C ASN A 40 10.23 17.95 10.06
N LYS A 41 9.14 18.72 9.89
CA LYS A 41 8.34 19.29 11.00
C LYS A 41 7.75 18.22 11.91
N VAL A 42 7.46 17.03 11.39
CA VAL A 42 6.90 15.90 12.15
C VAL A 42 7.96 14.84 12.49
N GLY A 43 9.24 15.17 12.38
CA GLY A 43 10.34 14.25 12.72
C GLY A 43 10.54 13.09 11.73
N VAL A 44 9.87 13.11 10.57
CA VAL A 44 10.08 12.13 9.50
C VAL A 44 11.18 12.64 8.57
N ARG A 45 12.25 11.87 8.41
CA ARG A 45 13.42 12.28 7.61
C ARG A 45 13.34 11.70 6.20
N ILE A 46 13.75 12.49 5.21
CA ILE A 46 13.74 12.09 3.80
C ILE A 46 15.13 11.61 3.39
N VAL A 47 15.19 10.42 2.80
CA VAL A 47 16.38 9.86 2.17
C VAL A 47 16.11 9.70 0.69
N VAL A 48 16.93 10.32 -0.17
CA VAL A 48 16.72 10.35 -1.62
C VAL A 48 17.43 9.18 -2.29
N ASP A 49 16.78 8.56 -3.29
CA ASP A 49 17.40 7.60 -4.19
C ASP A 49 18.30 8.33 -5.21
N LEU A 50 19.60 8.08 -5.15
CA LEU A 50 20.64 8.84 -5.81
C LEU A 50 21.23 8.04 -6.98
N VAL A 51 20.74 8.33 -8.19
CA VAL A 51 21.21 7.71 -9.45
C VAL A 51 22.31 8.57 -10.07
N ILE A 52 23.56 8.21 -9.80
CA ILE A 52 24.76 8.97 -10.20
C ILE A 52 25.80 8.14 -10.95
N ASN A 53 25.55 6.84 -11.16
CA ASN A 53 26.43 5.97 -11.93
C ASN A 53 26.40 6.30 -13.43
N HIS A 54 25.21 6.53 -13.97
CA HIS A 54 24.95 6.58 -15.40
C HIS A 54 23.90 7.64 -15.77
N MET A 55 23.74 7.85 -17.07
CA MET A 55 22.63 8.61 -17.67
C MET A 55 21.69 7.64 -18.41
N VAL A 56 20.94 8.10 -19.42
CA VAL A 56 20.10 7.25 -20.29
C VAL A 56 20.89 6.14 -20.99
N ALA A 57 20.21 5.14 -21.55
CA ALA A 57 20.84 4.08 -22.33
C ALA A 57 21.39 4.59 -23.66
N VAL A 58 22.43 3.93 -24.15
CA VAL A 58 23.02 4.24 -25.44
C VAL A 58 21.97 4.14 -26.55
N GLY A 59 21.93 5.14 -27.42
CA GLY A 59 20.96 5.24 -28.53
C GLY A 59 19.64 5.93 -28.18
N GLU A 60 19.36 6.17 -26.89
CA GLU A 60 18.15 6.87 -26.47
C GLU A 60 18.26 8.37 -26.73
N LYS A 61 17.29 8.94 -27.46
CA LYS A 61 17.29 10.34 -27.85
C LYS A 61 15.91 10.96 -27.68
N LYS A 62 15.85 12.18 -27.13
CA LYS A 62 14.60 12.93 -27.00
C LYS A 62 13.92 13.11 -28.36
N GLY A 63 12.63 12.80 -28.42
CA GLY A 63 11.79 12.93 -29.62
C GLY A 63 11.91 11.75 -30.60
N VAL A 64 12.67 10.71 -30.28
CA VAL A 64 12.82 9.49 -31.08
C VAL A 64 12.16 8.32 -30.35
N ASN A 65 11.41 7.48 -31.05
CA ASN A 65 10.74 6.29 -30.49
C ASN A 65 9.86 6.56 -29.25
N GLY A 66 9.22 7.73 -29.19
CA GLY A 66 8.35 8.11 -28.06
C GLY A 66 9.10 8.49 -26.78
N LEU A 67 10.42 8.68 -26.85
CA LEU A 67 11.24 9.10 -25.71
C LEU A 67 11.14 10.61 -25.46
N ASP A 68 10.93 10.99 -24.20
CA ASP A 68 10.96 12.39 -23.76
C ASP A 68 11.48 12.52 -22.31
N SER A 69 11.15 13.63 -21.65
CA SER A 69 11.73 14.13 -20.43
C SER A 69 10.65 14.87 -19.62
N THR A 70 10.42 14.46 -18.37
CA THR A 70 9.35 15.03 -17.53
C THR A 70 9.54 16.53 -17.21
N GLY A 71 10.77 17.05 -17.34
CA GLY A 71 11.12 18.46 -17.14
C GLY A 71 11.62 19.18 -18.40
N GLY A 72 11.38 18.61 -19.59
CA GLY A 72 11.72 19.23 -20.86
C GLY A 72 13.21 19.26 -21.25
N SER A 73 14.12 18.80 -20.38
CA SER A 73 15.56 18.74 -20.67
C SER A 73 15.85 17.95 -21.94
N TYR A 74 16.60 18.55 -22.86
CA TYR A 74 17.12 17.83 -24.03
C TYR A 74 18.15 16.78 -23.61
N PHE A 75 18.17 15.65 -24.32
CA PHE A 75 19.22 14.64 -24.23
C PHE A 75 19.39 13.93 -25.58
N ASP A 76 20.62 13.53 -25.87
CA ASP A 76 20.96 12.68 -27.02
C ASP A 76 22.01 11.66 -26.59
N GLY A 77 21.56 10.45 -26.24
CA GLY A 77 22.39 9.33 -25.80
C GLY A 77 22.97 8.50 -26.95
N THR A 78 22.86 8.96 -28.21
CA THR A 78 23.48 8.26 -29.34
C THR A 78 25.00 8.23 -29.20
N GLU A 79 25.64 7.20 -29.78
CA GLU A 79 27.10 7.00 -29.68
C GLU A 79 27.93 8.19 -30.18
N GLN A 80 27.35 8.95 -31.12
CA GLN A 80 27.96 10.12 -31.74
C GLN A 80 27.90 11.34 -30.82
N GLU A 81 26.78 11.57 -30.12
CA GLU A 81 26.49 12.82 -29.42
C GLU A 81 26.76 12.76 -27.90
N LYS A 82 26.12 11.84 -27.16
CA LYS A 82 26.17 11.73 -25.68
C LYS A 82 26.04 13.08 -24.98
N SER A 83 25.01 13.82 -25.34
CA SER A 83 24.81 15.21 -24.96
C SER A 83 23.69 15.37 -23.93
N PHE A 84 24.01 15.96 -22.78
CA PHE A 84 23.09 16.24 -21.68
C PHE A 84 23.26 17.70 -21.23
N PRO A 85 22.80 18.68 -22.04
CA PRO A 85 23.10 20.10 -21.84
C PRO A 85 22.54 20.69 -20.53
N ALA A 86 21.56 20.04 -19.90
CA ALA A 86 21.01 20.48 -18.62
C ALA A 86 21.91 20.15 -17.40
N VAL A 87 22.88 19.25 -17.55
CA VAL A 87 23.94 18.98 -16.54
C VAL A 87 25.29 19.57 -16.95
N PRO A 88 25.31 20.26 -18.08
CA PRO A 88 26.14 20.00 -19.27
C PRO A 88 27.16 18.84 -19.17
N TYR A 89 26.72 17.61 -19.44
CA TYR A 89 27.63 16.53 -19.82
C TYR A 89 27.72 16.38 -21.34
N SER A 90 28.90 15.96 -21.78
CA SER A 90 29.28 15.65 -23.16
C SER A 90 29.89 14.26 -23.23
N LYS A 91 30.19 13.77 -24.44
CA LYS A 91 30.90 12.51 -24.64
C LYS A 91 32.19 12.35 -23.81
N ALA A 92 32.89 13.45 -23.51
CA ALA A 92 34.12 13.42 -22.72
C ALA A 92 33.88 13.08 -21.23
N ASP A 93 32.64 13.07 -20.76
CA ASP A 93 32.29 12.86 -19.34
C ASP A 93 31.93 11.40 -19.02
N PHE A 94 32.03 10.50 -20.00
CA PHE A 94 31.70 9.09 -19.88
C PHE A 94 32.96 8.21 -19.92
N ASN A 95 32.86 6.98 -19.39
CA ASN A 95 33.94 6.00 -19.34
C ASN A 95 34.28 5.36 -20.70
N ASP A 96 33.85 5.95 -21.83
CA ASP A 96 34.00 5.34 -23.15
C ASP A 96 35.46 5.04 -23.55
N ASP A 97 36.42 5.83 -23.08
CA ASP A 97 37.86 5.61 -23.31
C ASP A 97 38.39 4.40 -22.53
N LYS A 98 37.73 4.04 -21.42
CA LYS A 98 38.04 2.85 -20.60
C LYS A 98 37.24 1.63 -21.10
N CYS A 99 35.92 1.78 -21.24
CA CYS A 99 35.02 0.77 -21.75
C CYS A 99 33.72 1.38 -22.30
N ASN A 100 33.53 1.30 -23.61
CA ASN A 100 32.32 1.76 -24.29
C ASN A 100 31.28 0.64 -24.55
N LYS A 101 31.38 -0.49 -23.85
CA LYS A 101 30.53 -1.68 -24.07
C LYS A 101 29.66 -1.97 -22.85
N THR A 102 28.64 -2.79 -23.05
CA THR A 102 27.85 -3.35 -21.94
C THR A 102 28.70 -4.32 -21.12
N ILE A 103 28.45 -4.39 -19.81
CA ILE A 103 29.05 -5.40 -18.92
C ILE A 103 28.68 -6.80 -19.45
N VAL A 104 29.71 -7.62 -19.71
CA VAL A 104 29.57 -9.02 -20.14
C VAL A 104 30.33 -9.96 -19.21
N ASP A 105 31.38 -9.46 -18.55
CA ASP A 105 32.10 -10.16 -17.51
C ASP A 105 31.64 -9.65 -16.13
N TRP A 106 30.86 -10.49 -15.44
CA TRP A 106 30.27 -10.19 -14.13
C TRP A 106 31.05 -10.78 -12.95
N LEU A 107 32.05 -11.63 -13.21
CA LEU A 107 32.78 -12.38 -12.18
C LEU A 107 34.30 -12.22 -12.27
N GLY A 108 34.82 -11.73 -13.39
CA GLY A 108 36.25 -11.70 -13.69
C GLY A 108 36.93 -10.37 -13.36
N SER A 109 36.44 -9.24 -13.86
CA SER A 109 37.15 -7.95 -13.74
C SER A 109 36.33 -6.86 -13.02
N PRO A 110 36.76 -6.38 -11.83
CA PRO A 110 36.14 -5.24 -11.17
C PRO A 110 36.09 -3.98 -12.05
N ALA A 111 37.16 -3.72 -12.81
CA ALA A 111 37.17 -2.61 -13.77
C ALA A 111 36.11 -2.79 -14.87
N HIS A 112 35.87 -4.02 -15.33
CA HIS A 112 34.79 -4.26 -16.31
C HIS A 112 33.40 -4.04 -15.71
N ILE A 113 33.21 -4.23 -14.41
CA ILE A 113 31.92 -3.99 -13.74
C ILE A 113 31.72 -2.50 -13.42
N ARG A 114 32.80 -1.74 -13.22
CA ARG A 114 32.80 -0.33 -12.79
C ARG A 114 33.00 0.71 -13.89
N ASP A 115 33.63 0.32 -15.01
CA ASP A 115 33.92 1.25 -16.11
C ASP A 115 33.08 0.96 -17.37
N CYS A 116 32.40 -0.19 -17.44
CA CYS A 116 31.53 -0.54 -18.57
C CYS A 116 30.06 -0.25 -18.27
N ARG A 117 29.25 -0.15 -19.32
CA ARG A 117 27.85 0.23 -19.25
C ARG A 117 26.98 -0.84 -18.61
N LEU A 118 26.41 -0.56 -17.44
CA LEU A 118 25.38 -1.38 -16.83
C LEU A 118 24.15 -1.45 -17.75
N TRP A 119 23.85 -2.62 -18.33
CA TRP A 119 22.74 -2.81 -19.27
C TRP A 119 22.70 -1.80 -20.44
N GLY A 120 23.86 -1.26 -20.85
CA GLY A 120 23.94 -0.27 -21.92
C GLY A 120 23.68 1.18 -21.48
N LEU A 121 23.47 1.44 -20.19
CA LEU A 121 23.37 2.78 -19.60
C LEU A 121 24.69 3.54 -19.75
N LEU A 122 24.65 4.78 -20.25
CA LEU A 122 25.85 5.57 -20.50
C LEU A 122 26.56 5.88 -19.18
N ASP A 123 27.74 5.30 -19.00
CA ASP A 123 28.46 5.21 -17.72
C ASP A 123 29.36 6.42 -17.47
N LEU A 124 29.12 7.15 -16.37
CA LEU A 124 29.80 8.41 -16.06
C LEU A 124 31.22 8.18 -15.53
N ASP A 125 32.18 8.94 -16.04
CA ASP A 125 33.57 8.87 -15.58
C ASP A 125 33.79 9.72 -14.32
N GLN A 126 33.50 9.12 -13.17
CA GLN A 126 33.63 9.77 -11.86
C GLN A 126 35.08 10.00 -11.42
N SER A 127 36.07 9.47 -12.16
CA SER A 127 37.47 9.82 -11.89
C SER A 127 37.73 11.31 -12.17
N LYS A 128 36.97 11.89 -13.11
CA LYS A 128 37.06 13.30 -13.50
C LYS A 128 36.46 14.22 -12.44
N THR A 129 37.24 15.21 -12.01
CA THR A 129 36.80 16.25 -11.06
C THR A 129 35.57 17.01 -11.55
N TYR A 130 35.42 17.20 -12.87
CA TYR A 130 34.24 17.86 -13.45
C TYR A 130 32.95 17.07 -13.18
N VAL A 131 32.95 15.76 -13.44
CA VAL A 131 31.81 14.86 -13.19
C VAL A 131 31.47 14.84 -11.70
N ARG A 132 32.46 14.66 -10.83
CA ARG A 132 32.26 14.72 -9.37
C ARG A 132 31.69 16.07 -8.93
N GLY A 133 32.18 17.18 -9.47
CA GLY A 133 31.68 18.51 -9.13
C GLY A 133 30.20 18.71 -9.48
N LYS A 134 29.73 18.15 -10.60
CA LYS A 134 28.31 18.18 -10.99
C LYS A 134 27.45 17.34 -10.06
N ILE A 135 27.90 16.14 -9.70
CA ILE A 135 27.22 15.25 -8.75
C ILE A 135 27.15 15.91 -7.36
N VAL A 136 28.27 16.45 -6.86
CA VAL A 136 28.33 17.15 -5.57
C VAL A 136 27.41 18.36 -5.54
N GLY A 137 27.35 19.15 -6.61
CA GLY A 137 26.41 20.26 -6.74
C GLY A 137 24.94 19.81 -6.60
N TYR A 138 24.58 18.70 -7.25
CA TYR A 138 23.25 18.11 -7.15
C TYR A 138 22.93 17.61 -5.72
N ILE A 139 23.86 16.89 -5.09
CA ILE A 139 23.68 16.39 -3.73
C ILE A 139 23.55 17.55 -2.73
N ASN A 140 24.37 18.59 -2.87
CA ASN A 140 24.32 19.77 -2.00
C ASN A 140 23.02 20.56 -2.16
N HIS A 141 22.47 20.64 -3.38
CA HIS A 141 21.13 21.22 -3.60
C HIS A 141 20.05 20.47 -2.81
N LEU A 142 20.06 19.13 -2.85
CA LEU A 142 19.14 18.30 -2.07
C LEU A 142 19.30 18.50 -0.55
N ILE A 143 20.54 18.63 -0.07
CA ILE A 143 20.83 18.94 1.35
C ILE A 143 20.26 20.31 1.73
N ASP A 144 20.43 21.33 0.88
CA ASP A 144 19.90 22.68 1.12
C ASP A 144 18.35 22.67 1.18
N LEU A 145 17.69 21.76 0.45
CA LEU A 145 16.25 21.52 0.53
C LEU A 145 15.81 20.76 1.80
N GLY A 146 16.74 20.27 2.63
CA GLY A 146 16.46 19.61 3.91
C GLY A 146 16.43 18.08 3.87
N VAL A 147 16.97 17.46 2.81
CA VAL A 147 17.16 16.00 2.73
C VAL A 147 18.15 15.54 3.80
N ALA A 148 17.88 14.39 4.42
CA ALA A 148 18.67 13.85 5.54
C ALA A 148 19.73 12.82 5.11
N GLY A 149 19.63 12.27 3.89
CA GLY A 149 20.50 11.18 3.47
C GLY A 149 20.23 10.69 2.05
N PHE A 150 21.02 9.69 1.63
CA PHE A 150 21.00 9.15 0.28
C PHE A 150 21.11 7.61 0.24
N ARG A 151 20.28 6.98 -0.59
CA ARG A 151 20.46 5.61 -1.09
C ARG A 151 21.26 5.72 -2.38
N VAL A 152 22.51 5.28 -2.40
CA VAL A 152 23.34 5.33 -3.61
C VAL A 152 23.00 4.14 -4.49
N ASP A 153 22.30 4.42 -5.60
CA ASP A 153 21.93 3.43 -6.62
C ASP A 153 23.17 2.83 -7.28
N ALA A 154 23.11 1.53 -7.62
CA ALA A 154 24.16 0.86 -8.39
C ALA A 154 25.58 1.09 -7.85
N ALA A 155 25.77 1.22 -6.53
CA ALA A 155 27.07 1.60 -5.94
C ALA A 155 28.19 0.61 -6.28
N LYS A 156 27.85 -0.67 -6.46
CA LYS A 156 28.77 -1.71 -6.95
C LYS A 156 29.45 -1.36 -8.29
N HIS A 157 28.77 -0.58 -9.13
CA HIS A 157 29.21 -0.17 -10.46
C HIS A 157 30.06 1.11 -10.44
N MET A 158 30.35 1.65 -9.25
CA MET A 158 31.19 2.83 -9.08
C MET A 158 32.43 2.48 -8.28
N TRP A 159 33.54 3.15 -8.55
CA TRP A 159 34.76 3.02 -7.77
C TRP A 159 34.57 3.60 -6.36
N PRO A 160 34.85 2.82 -5.29
CA PRO A 160 34.74 3.29 -3.91
C PRO A 160 35.51 4.60 -3.67
N GLU A 161 36.70 4.73 -4.25
CA GLU A 161 37.54 5.92 -4.08
C GLU A 161 36.92 7.18 -4.68
N ASP A 162 36.14 7.05 -5.76
CA ASP A 162 35.46 8.20 -6.36
C ASP A 162 34.16 8.53 -5.63
N LEU A 163 33.45 7.52 -5.11
CA LEU A 163 32.32 7.72 -4.20
C LEU A 163 32.75 8.42 -2.91
N GLU A 164 33.86 8.02 -2.29
CA GLU A 164 34.40 8.65 -1.09
C GLU A 164 34.66 10.13 -1.35
N LYS A 165 35.36 10.46 -2.43
CA LYS A 165 35.63 11.85 -2.81
C LYS A 165 34.35 12.66 -3.08
N ILE A 166 33.31 12.04 -3.65
CA ILE A 166 32.01 12.69 -3.86
C ILE A 166 31.37 12.97 -2.50
N LEU A 167 31.27 11.96 -1.64
CA LEU A 167 30.60 12.05 -0.36
C LEU A 167 31.31 13.02 0.59
N ASP A 168 32.64 13.00 0.66
CA ASP A 168 33.44 13.92 1.48
C ASP A 168 33.24 15.37 1.06
N ALA A 169 33.13 15.64 -0.25
CA ALA A 169 32.93 16.97 -0.79
C ALA A 169 31.50 17.53 -0.57
N THR A 170 30.57 16.73 -0.06
CA THR A 170 29.23 17.22 0.29
C THR A 170 29.24 18.11 1.53
N LYS A 171 28.27 19.01 1.61
CA LYS A 171 28.02 19.84 2.80
C LYS A 171 27.60 18.96 3.99
N ASN A 172 27.75 19.52 5.18
CA ASN A 172 26.99 19.04 6.32
C ASN A 172 25.49 19.28 6.08
N LEU A 173 24.66 18.48 6.74
CA LEU A 173 23.21 18.66 6.77
C LEU A 173 22.86 20.02 7.39
N ARG A 174 21.67 20.50 7.03
CA ARG A 174 21.11 21.74 7.57
C ARG A 174 21.06 21.75 9.10
N GLU A 175 21.85 22.61 9.71
CA GLU A 175 21.99 22.73 11.17
C GLU A 175 20.66 23.01 11.86
N ASP A 176 19.79 23.83 11.25
CA ASP A 176 18.49 24.21 11.81
C ASP A 176 17.50 23.04 11.92
N ILE A 177 17.74 21.93 11.21
CA ILE A 177 16.89 20.73 11.22
C ILE A 177 17.58 19.57 11.96
N PHE A 178 18.88 19.39 11.75
CA PHE A 178 19.62 18.20 12.15
C PHE A 178 20.63 18.43 13.28
N GLY A 179 20.92 19.69 13.60
CA GLY A 179 21.98 20.09 14.52
C GLY A 179 23.35 20.23 13.85
N ASP A 180 24.29 20.80 14.60
CA ASP A 180 25.61 21.17 14.08
C ASP A 180 26.46 19.94 13.68
N GLY A 181 27.24 20.11 12.61
CA GLY A 181 28.24 19.16 12.14
C GLY A 181 27.72 17.82 11.64
N LYS A 182 26.41 17.64 11.41
CA LYS A 182 25.86 16.34 11.00
C LYS A 182 26.12 16.05 9.52
N ARG A 183 26.58 14.83 9.22
CA ARG A 183 26.73 14.32 7.85
C ARG A 183 25.46 13.60 7.38
N PRO A 184 25.20 13.53 6.06
CA PRO A 184 24.07 12.77 5.51
C PRO A 184 24.09 11.30 5.91
N PHE A 185 22.91 10.70 6.12
CA PHE A 185 22.78 9.24 6.29
C PHE A 185 22.95 8.54 4.95
N ILE A 186 24.00 7.73 4.79
CA ILE A 186 24.32 7.06 3.52
C ILE A 186 24.10 5.56 3.63
N PHE A 187 23.51 4.99 2.58
CA PHE A 187 23.63 3.56 2.33
C PHE A 187 23.77 3.23 0.85
N HIS A 188 24.58 2.24 0.56
CA HIS A 188 24.99 1.83 -0.77
C HIS A 188 24.21 0.60 -1.21
N GLU A 189 23.66 0.65 -2.43
CA GLU A 189 23.21 -0.56 -3.08
C GLU A 189 24.40 -1.35 -3.63
N VAL A 190 24.74 -2.43 -2.93
CA VAL A 190 25.75 -3.39 -3.37
C VAL A 190 25.10 -4.76 -3.34
N ILE A 191 24.76 -5.29 -4.52
CA ILE A 191 24.30 -6.67 -4.65
C ILE A 191 25.53 -7.56 -4.54
N ASP A 192 25.69 -8.18 -3.38
CA ASP A 192 26.78 -9.11 -3.10
C ASP A 192 26.25 -10.39 -2.43
N ARG A 193 26.46 -11.52 -3.13
CA ARG A 193 26.00 -12.85 -2.75
C ARG A 193 27.11 -13.77 -2.27
N GLY A 194 28.34 -13.26 -2.12
CA GLY A 194 29.48 -13.99 -1.53
C GLY A 194 30.31 -14.85 -2.48
N TYR A 195 30.05 -14.75 -3.79
CA TYR A 195 30.85 -15.41 -4.83
C TYR A 195 31.39 -14.42 -5.86
N GLU A 196 31.17 -13.13 -5.67
CA GLU A 196 31.55 -12.07 -6.59
C GLU A 196 32.86 -11.41 -6.14
N LYS A 197 33.59 -10.78 -7.07
CA LYS A 197 34.88 -10.16 -6.76
C LYS A 197 34.77 -8.80 -6.10
N ILE A 198 33.70 -8.06 -6.39
CA ILE A 198 33.39 -6.79 -5.72
C ILE A 198 32.57 -7.13 -4.50
N THR A 199 33.03 -6.71 -3.33
CA THR A 199 32.40 -7.07 -2.07
C THR A 199 31.85 -5.85 -1.36
N PHE A 200 30.89 -6.05 -0.47
CA PHE A 200 30.29 -4.96 0.30
C PHE A 200 31.30 -4.28 1.25
N GLU A 201 32.38 -4.97 1.68
CA GLU A 201 33.39 -4.42 2.59
C GLU A 201 34.08 -3.17 2.04
N GLU A 202 34.16 -3.03 0.71
CA GLU A 202 34.71 -1.84 0.06
C GLU A 202 33.88 -0.56 0.34
N TYR A 203 32.65 -0.70 0.86
CA TYR A 203 31.69 0.39 1.01
C TYR A 203 31.32 0.71 2.47
N THR A 204 31.63 -0.17 3.43
CA THR A 204 31.19 -0.02 4.83
C THR A 204 31.80 1.18 5.54
N ALA A 205 32.97 1.66 5.10
CA ALA A 205 33.59 2.87 5.64
C ALA A 205 32.83 4.16 5.26
N MET A 206 32.09 4.16 4.16
CA MET A 206 31.38 5.33 3.63
C MET A 206 29.90 5.39 4.03
N GLY A 207 29.37 4.32 4.59
CA GLY A 207 27.97 4.21 4.99
C GLY A 207 27.53 2.77 5.10
N ARG A 208 26.22 2.58 5.26
CA ARG A 208 25.66 1.23 5.30
C ARG A 208 25.65 0.59 3.91
N PHE A 209 25.44 -0.71 3.83
CA PHE A 209 25.09 -1.38 2.57
C PHE A 209 23.77 -2.14 2.69
N THR A 210 23.13 -2.35 1.54
CA THR A 210 21.92 -3.18 1.42
C THR A 210 22.26 -4.66 1.61
N ASN A 211 21.81 -5.28 2.70
CA ASN A 211 22.05 -6.70 2.95
C ASN A 211 21.08 -7.58 2.16
N PHE A 212 21.45 -7.92 0.92
CA PHE A 212 20.64 -8.76 0.05
C PHE A 212 20.45 -10.20 0.56
N ASN A 213 21.25 -10.68 1.51
CA ASN A 213 21.15 -12.03 2.05
C ASN A 213 20.13 -12.15 3.19
N TYR A 214 19.76 -11.04 3.83
CA TYR A 214 18.77 -11.01 4.90
C TYR A 214 17.38 -11.48 4.43
N GLY A 215 16.85 -10.84 3.38
CA GLY A 215 15.50 -11.08 2.87
C GLY A 215 15.22 -12.54 2.50
N PRO A 216 16.07 -13.20 1.70
CA PRO A 216 15.90 -14.61 1.34
C PRO A 216 15.91 -15.56 2.55
N VAL A 217 16.79 -15.34 3.53
CA VAL A 217 16.88 -16.18 4.73
C VAL A 217 15.61 -16.09 5.57
N VAL A 218 15.13 -14.87 5.84
CA VAL A 218 13.89 -14.66 6.61
C VAL A 218 12.68 -15.16 5.82
N SER A 219 12.67 -14.97 4.50
CA SER A 219 11.65 -15.47 3.60
C SER A 219 11.56 -17.00 3.61
N ALA A 220 12.70 -17.70 3.62
CA ALA A 220 12.75 -19.16 3.74
C ALA A 220 12.15 -19.64 5.08
N ALA A 221 12.44 -18.93 6.18
CA ALA A 221 11.85 -19.23 7.49
C ALA A 221 10.33 -19.05 7.50
N ALA A 222 9.84 -17.94 6.95
CA ALA A 222 8.40 -17.66 6.84
C ALA A 222 7.67 -18.60 5.86
N ARG A 223 8.35 -19.14 4.85
CA ARG A 223 7.81 -20.23 3.99
C ARG A 223 7.82 -21.59 4.69
N GLY A 224 8.58 -21.74 5.77
CA GLY A 224 8.78 -22.99 6.49
C GLY A 224 9.76 -23.96 5.81
N THR A 225 10.56 -23.47 4.85
CA THR A 225 11.68 -24.21 4.23
C THR A 225 12.97 -24.06 5.03
N LEU A 226 13.08 -23.01 5.85
CA LEU A 226 14.04 -22.88 6.93
C LEU A 226 13.30 -22.89 8.27
N ASP A 227 13.93 -23.38 9.34
CA ASP A 227 13.36 -23.34 10.68
C ASP A 227 13.60 -21.95 11.32
N TRP A 228 12.57 -21.32 11.88
CA TRP A 228 12.68 -20.08 12.66
C TRP A 228 13.74 -20.14 13.76
N ALA A 229 13.96 -21.33 14.35
CA ALA A 229 15.01 -21.55 15.35
C ALA A 229 16.41 -21.20 14.84
N LYS A 230 16.66 -21.26 13.51
CA LYS A 230 17.94 -20.89 12.90
C LYS A 230 18.18 -19.37 12.92
N LEU A 231 17.12 -18.57 12.90
CA LEU A 231 17.24 -17.11 12.87
C LEU A 231 17.72 -16.52 14.19
N ARG A 232 17.77 -17.30 15.29
CA ARG A 232 18.42 -16.87 16.54
C ARG A 232 19.90 -16.50 16.36
N TYR A 233 20.51 -16.99 15.29
CA TYR A 233 21.89 -16.73 14.94
C TYR A 233 22.06 -15.60 13.93
N LEU A 234 20.97 -15.00 13.42
CA LEU A 234 21.01 -13.99 12.36
C LEU A 234 21.60 -12.66 12.87
N LYS A 235 22.92 -12.54 12.85
CA LYS A 235 23.69 -11.37 13.26
C LYS A 235 25.01 -11.37 12.51
N GLN A 236 25.95 -10.50 12.89
CA GLN A 236 27.32 -10.53 12.40
C GLN A 236 27.89 -11.97 12.36
N GLY A 237 28.41 -12.37 11.21
CA GLY A 237 28.97 -13.71 10.95
C GLY A 237 27.96 -14.80 10.61
N TYR A 238 26.66 -14.49 10.57
CA TYR A 238 25.65 -15.42 10.07
C TYR A 238 25.72 -15.54 8.55
N SER A 239 26.38 -16.56 8.02
CA SER A 239 26.62 -16.67 6.57
C SER A 239 27.31 -15.41 6.01
N TYR A 240 27.42 -15.31 4.68
CA TYR A 240 28.03 -14.16 4.01
C TYR A 240 27.13 -12.90 4.04
N GLY A 241 27.73 -11.71 4.07
CA GLY A 241 27.02 -10.42 3.98
C GLY A 241 26.35 -9.95 5.27
N ASN A 242 26.58 -10.62 6.39
CA ASN A 242 26.07 -10.21 7.70
C ASN A 242 27.23 -9.68 8.56
N THR A 243 27.46 -8.36 8.54
CA THR A 243 28.53 -7.67 9.29
C THR A 243 28.01 -6.99 10.57
N ALA A 244 28.67 -5.93 11.05
CA ALA A 244 28.25 -5.24 12.24
C ALA A 244 26.85 -4.64 12.05
N ASP A 245 26.12 -4.49 13.16
CA ASP A 245 24.75 -3.96 13.17
C ASP A 245 24.67 -2.56 12.51
N GLU A 246 25.68 -1.72 12.75
CA GLU A 246 25.77 -0.38 12.18
C GLU A 246 26.10 -0.31 10.68
N ASP A 247 26.56 -1.41 10.08
CA ASP A 247 26.99 -1.43 8.67
C ASP A 247 25.87 -1.81 7.70
N VAL A 248 24.79 -2.40 8.20
CA VAL A 248 23.79 -3.04 7.32
C VAL A 248 22.45 -2.34 7.34
N LEU A 249 21.80 -2.31 6.17
CA LEU A 249 20.40 -2.01 5.99
C LEU A 249 19.67 -3.28 5.54
N ASN A 250 18.77 -3.78 6.38
CA ASN A 250 18.03 -5.02 6.19
C ASN A 250 16.65 -4.74 5.60
N PHE A 251 16.19 -5.61 4.70
CA PHE A 251 14.86 -5.58 4.10
C PHE A 251 14.43 -7.00 3.75
N ILE A 252 13.12 -7.24 3.68
CA ILE A 252 12.58 -8.51 3.20
C ILE A 252 12.64 -8.54 1.67
N ASP A 253 12.18 -7.47 1.04
CA ASP A 253 12.15 -7.22 -0.40
C ASP A 253 12.50 -5.74 -0.70
N ASN A 254 12.78 -5.45 -1.97
CA ASN A 254 12.99 -4.11 -2.50
C ASN A 254 12.20 -3.94 -3.81
N HIS A 255 12.39 -2.81 -4.49
CA HIS A 255 11.69 -2.53 -5.74
C HIS A 255 12.07 -3.48 -6.90
N ASP A 256 13.29 -4.03 -6.91
CA ASP A 256 13.74 -4.98 -7.94
C ASP A 256 13.29 -6.41 -7.66
N ASN A 257 13.70 -6.96 -6.52
CA ASN A 257 13.59 -8.40 -6.24
C ASN A 257 12.17 -8.87 -6.03
N GLN A 258 11.23 -7.95 -5.70
CA GLN A 258 9.79 -8.24 -5.68
C GLN A 258 9.23 -8.54 -7.09
N ARG A 259 9.94 -8.12 -8.15
CA ARG A 259 9.56 -8.24 -9.56
C ARG A 259 10.44 -9.20 -10.36
N SER A 260 11.65 -9.50 -9.88
CA SER A 260 12.65 -10.26 -10.63
C SER A 260 12.97 -11.64 -10.05
N THR A 261 12.61 -11.93 -8.80
CA THR A 261 12.95 -13.21 -8.14
C THR A 261 11.79 -13.79 -7.33
N GLN A 262 11.86 -15.09 -7.04
CA GLN A 262 10.95 -15.76 -6.11
C GLN A 262 11.60 -16.07 -4.74
N GLU A 263 12.84 -15.66 -4.52
CA GLU A 263 13.61 -15.97 -3.30
C GLU A 263 13.10 -15.19 -2.09
N VAL A 264 12.62 -13.97 -2.32
CA VAL A 264 12.03 -13.12 -1.30
C VAL A 264 10.51 -13.29 -1.22
N LEU A 265 9.94 -12.97 -0.06
CA LEU A 265 8.51 -12.71 0.07
C LEU A 265 8.23 -11.24 -0.26
N ASN A 266 7.05 -10.97 -0.81
CA ASN A 266 6.52 -9.62 -1.00
C ASN A 266 5.03 -9.59 -0.64
N TYR A 267 4.36 -8.45 -0.88
CA TYR A 267 2.96 -8.27 -0.53
C TYR A 267 2.01 -9.35 -1.11
N LYS A 268 2.37 -10.01 -2.22
CA LYS A 268 1.58 -11.08 -2.84
C LYS A 268 1.56 -12.37 -2.00
N ASN A 269 2.37 -12.46 -0.95
CA ASN A 269 2.47 -13.63 -0.09
C ASN A 269 1.68 -13.54 1.24
N GLY A 270 0.87 -12.50 1.42
CA GLY A 270 -0.05 -12.37 2.56
C GLY A 270 0.65 -12.48 3.92
N ASP A 271 0.11 -13.30 4.82
CA ASP A 271 0.57 -13.36 6.22
C ASP A 271 2.01 -13.86 6.38
N LYS A 272 2.54 -14.64 5.42
CA LYS A 272 3.96 -15.03 5.42
C LYS A 272 4.86 -13.79 5.34
N TYR A 273 4.50 -12.82 4.50
CA TYR A 273 5.26 -11.58 4.34
C TYR A 273 5.11 -10.67 5.57
N LYS A 274 3.89 -10.54 6.12
CA LYS A 274 3.66 -9.82 7.38
C LYS A 274 4.48 -10.38 8.54
N LYS A 275 4.59 -11.71 8.64
CA LYS A 275 5.41 -12.41 9.64
C LYS A 275 6.90 -12.14 9.45
N ALA A 276 7.38 -12.11 8.21
CA ALA A 276 8.76 -11.75 7.90
C ALA A 276 9.08 -10.30 8.30
N ILE A 277 8.18 -9.35 8.00
CA ILE A 277 8.29 -7.95 8.46
C ILE A 277 8.31 -7.87 9.98
N ALA A 278 7.38 -8.57 10.66
CA ALA A 278 7.30 -8.56 12.11
C ALA A 278 8.61 -9.06 12.75
N PHE A 279 9.17 -10.17 12.25
CA PHE A 279 10.48 -10.64 12.71
C PHE A 279 11.59 -9.60 12.47
N MET A 280 11.65 -8.99 11.28
CA MET A 280 12.64 -7.95 10.97
C MET A 280 12.56 -6.73 11.90
N LEU A 281 11.35 -6.31 12.26
CA LEU A 281 11.14 -5.21 13.21
C LEU A 281 11.41 -5.64 14.67
N ALA A 282 11.24 -6.92 15.00
CA ALA A 282 11.47 -7.44 16.33
C ALA A 282 12.93 -7.83 16.62
N TRP A 283 13.69 -8.27 15.62
CA TRP A 283 15.04 -8.78 15.78
C TRP A 283 16.07 -7.63 15.84
N PRO A 284 17.04 -7.63 16.79
CA PRO A 284 17.99 -6.54 16.98
C PRO A 284 19.19 -6.67 16.03
N TYR A 285 18.94 -6.65 14.72
CA TYR A 285 20.01 -6.69 13.73
C TYR A 285 19.70 -5.85 12.49
N GLY A 286 20.60 -4.92 12.17
CA GLY A 286 20.55 -3.97 11.09
C GLY A 286 19.54 -2.85 11.23
N TYR A 287 19.67 -1.86 10.34
CA TYR A 287 18.66 -0.84 10.13
C TYR A 287 17.53 -1.39 9.24
N PRO A 288 16.28 -1.52 9.71
CA PRO A 288 15.21 -2.13 8.92
C PRO A 288 14.62 -1.15 7.92
N ARG A 289 14.34 -1.62 6.70
CA ARG A 289 13.54 -0.94 5.69
C ARG A 289 12.36 -1.81 5.29
N VAL A 290 11.15 -1.27 5.45
CA VAL A 290 9.92 -1.89 4.96
C VAL A 290 9.61 -1.30 3.58
N MET A 291 9.38 -2.16 2.59
CA MET A 291 8.96 -1.72 1.26
C MET A 291 7.51 -1.20 1.30
N SER A 292 7.21 -0.19 0.48
CA SER A 292 5.83 0.25 0.23
C SER A 292 5.59 0.28 -1.27
N SER A 293 4.69 -0.55 -1.74
CA SER A 293 4.54 -0.91 -3.14
C SER A 293 3.21 -0.42 -3.72
N PHE A 294 3.10 -0.57 -5.04
CA PHE A 294 1.84 -0.52 -5.78
C PHE A 294 1.57 -1.89 -6.40
N TYR A 295 0.31 -2.18 -6.74
CA TYR A 295 -0.08 -3.44 -7.36
C TYR A 295 0.44 -3.51 -8.80
N PHE A 296 1.15 -4.59 -9.13
CA PHE A 296 1.66 -4.82 -10.49
C PHE A 296 1.49 -6.26 -10.96
N HIS A 297 1.31 -6.43 -12.28
CA HIS A 297 1.11 -7.71 -12.96
C HIS A 297 2.28 -8.12 -13.85
N ASN A 298 3.15 -7.18 -14.23
CA ASN A 298 4.36 -7.44 -15.00
C ASN A 298 5.54 -6.63 -14.45
N ASN A 299 6.76 -6.94 -14.92
CA ASN A 299 7.98 -6.36 -14.39
C ASN A 299 8.05 -4.84 -14.61
N ASP A 300 7.73 -4.38 -15.83
CA ASP A 300 7.93 -2.99 -16.26
C ASP A 300 6.86 -2.03 -15.75
N GLN A 301 5.67 -2.52 -15.38
CA GLN A 301 4.51 -1.71 -15.02
C GLN A 301 4.84 -0.53 -14.09
N GLY A 302 4.41 0.67 -14.49
CA GLY A 302 4.51 1.90 -13.72
C GLY A 302 3.55 1.95 -12.53
N PRO A 303 3.72 2.96 -11.65
CA PRO A 303 2.79 3.19 -10.55
C PRO A 303 1.41 3.64 -11.07
N PRO A 304 0.36 3.60 -10.23
CA PRO A 304 -0.91 4.26 -10.49
C PRO A 304 -0.68 5.71 -10.92
N ASN A 305 -1.28 6.10 -12.05
CA ASN A 305 -1.05 7.39 -12.68
C ASN A 305 -2.28 7.91 -13.43
N ALA A 306 -2.27 9.20 -13.78
CA ALA A 306 -3.37 9.89 -14.46
C ALA A 306 -3.49 9.57 -15.97
N GLY A 307 -2.73 8.59 -16.47
CA GLY A 307 -2.65 8.21 -17.88
C GLY A 307 -2.04 9.29 -18.78
N ALA A 308 -1.97 9.01 -20.08
CA ALA A 308 -1.33 9.90 -21.06
C ALA A 308 -1.91 11.33 -21.06
N LYS A 309 -3.24 11.47 -20.89
CA LYS A 309 -3.90 12.79 -20.83
C LYS A 309 -3.48 13.62 -19.62
N GLY A 310 -3.15 12.96 -18.51
CA GLY A 310 -2.61 13.59 -17.29
C GLY A 310 -1.09 13.55 -17.22
N GLY A 311 -0.40 13.39 -18.36
CA GLY A 311 1.07 13.36 -18.40
C GLY A 311 1.70 12.22 -17.61
N PHE A 312 0.93 11.17 -17.31
CA PHE A 312 1.33 10.07 -16.42
C PHE A 312 1.78 10.54 -15.02
N GLU A 313 1.22 11.64 -14.52
CA GLU A 313 1.41 12.07 -13.14
C GLU A 313 0.99 10.96 -12.16
N THR A 314 1.83 10.69 -11.17
CA THR A 314 1.57 9.64 -10.18
C THR A 314 0.37 10.03 -9.32
N THR A 315 -0.63 9.14 -9.21
CA THR A 315 -1.84 9.41 -8.42
C THR A 315 -1.64 9.04 -6.97
N SER A 316 -2.33 9.75 -6.07
CA SER A 316 -2.23 9.51 -4.62
C SER A 316 -2.96 8.23 -4.20
N PRO A 317 -2.49 7.52 -3.16
CA PRO A 317 -3.26 6.48 -2.50
C PRO A 317 -4.53 7.03 -1.87
N MET A 318 -5.57 6.19 -1.85
CA MET A 318 -6.79 6.42 -1.06
C MET A 318 -6.76 5.50 0.16
N PHE A 319 -7.43 5.89 1.23
CA PHE A 319 -7.37 5.17 2.51
C PHE A 319 -8.76 4.86 3.05
N TYR A 320 -8.90 3.70 3.69
CA TYR A 320 -10.03 3.37 4.54
C TYR A 320 -9.92 4.06 5.91
N GLU A 321 -11.00 4.00 6.71
CA GLU A 321 -11.03 4.56 8.07
C GLU A 321 -9.97 3.93 9.00
N ASP A 322 -9.66 2.64 8.80
CA ASP A 322 -8.62 1.93 9.55
C ASP A 322 -7.18 2.30 9.11
N LEU A 323 -7.07 3.32 8.26
CA LEU A 323 -5.87 3.87 7.67
C LEU A 323 -5.14 2.92 6.72
N THR A 324 -5.68 1.76 6.34
CA THR A 324 -5.11 0.93 5.26
C THR A 324 -5.39 1.56 3.90
N CYS A 325 -4.62 1.19 2.88
CA CYS A 325 -4.90 1.69 1.53
C CYS A 325 -6.09 0.97 0.92
N ASP A 326 -6.94 1.73 0.25
CA ASP A 326 -7.93 1.21 -0.66
C ASP A 326 -7.20 0.57 -1.86
N PRO A 327 -7.33 -0.75 -2.09
CA PRO A 327 -6.69 -1.42 -3.21
C PRO A 327 -7.10 -0.84 -4.57
N LEU A 328 -8.26 -0.19 -4.70
CA LEU A 328 -8.69 0.50 -5.92
C LEU A 328 -7.81 1.69 -6.29
N SER A 329 -7.12 2.29 -5.31
CA SER A 329 -6.12 3.33 -5.60
C SER A 329 -4.88 2.77 -6.31
N GLY A 330 -4.75 1.44 -6.40
CA GLY A 330 -3.61 0.75 -6.99
C GLY A 330 -2.39 0.66 -6.07
N TRP A 331 -2.48 1.19 -4.85
CA TRP A 331 -1.40 1.16 -3.86
C TRP A 331 -1.57 0.05 -2.83
N VAL A 332 -0.47 -0.62 -2.48
CA VAL A 332 -0.47 -1.73 -1.50
C VAL A 332 -0.33 -1.22 -0.08
N CYS A 333 0.57 -0.25 0.13
CA CYS A 333 0.81 0.42 1.40
C CYS A 333 1.10 -0.53 2.58
N GLU A 334 2.10 -1.39 2.43
CA GLU A 334 2.50 -2.38 3.44
C GLU A 334 2.87 -1.72 4.78
N HIS A 335 3.44 -0.51 4.72
CA HIS A 335 3.75 0.32 5.90
C HIS A 335 2.51 0.75 6.69
N ARG A 336 1.31 0.73 6.06
CA ARG A 336 0.03 1.08 6.67
C ARG A 336 -0.75 -0.12 7.15
N TRP A 337 -0.29 -1.35 6.95
CA TRP A 337 -0.99 -2.51 7.49
C TRP A 337 -0.96 -2.48 9.03
N PRO A 338 -2.05 -2.83 9.73
CA PRO A 338 -2.10 -2.74 11.19
C PRO A 338 -0.91 -3.43 11.86
N THR A 339 -0.60 -4.66 11.45
CA THR A 339 0.54 -5.42 11.98
C THR A 339 1.88 -4.71 11.76
N THR A 340 2.11 -4.12 10.59
CA THR A 340 3.34 -3.38 10.29
C THR A 340 3.46 -2.10 11.12
N ARG A 341 2.37 -1.31 11.22
CA ARG A 341 2.34 -0.06 11.99
C ARG A 341 2.65 -0.31 13.45
N GLU A 342 2.01 -1.30 14.06
CA GLU A 342 2.21 -1.59 15.47
C GLU A 342 3.56 -2.26 15.74
N MET A 343 4.07 -3.07 14.81
CA MET A 343 5.45 -3.58 14.90
C MET A 343 6.50 -2.48 14.73
N ALA A 344 6.20 -1.38 14.02
CA ALA A 344 7.08 -0.21 13.98
C ALA A 344 7.12 0.51 15.35
N LYS A 345 5.98 0.60 16.05
CA LYS A 345 5.95 1.08 17.44
C LYS A 345 6.72 0.15 18.37
N PHE A 346 6.56 -1.18 18.22
CA PHE A 346 7.37 -2.17 18.94
C PHE A 346 8.86 -1.92 18.70
N ARG A 347 9.31 -1.81 17.45
CA ARG A 347 10.72 -1.55 17.08
C ARG A 347 11.26 -0.31 17.77
N SER A 348 10.48 0.77 17.77
CA SER A 348 10.83 2.03 18.44
C SER A 348 10.97 1.84 19.96
N ALA A 349 10.01 1.16 20.59
CA ALA A 349 10.03 0.91 22.03
C ALA A 349 11.24 0.07 22.48
N VAL A 350 11.66 -0.90 21.66
CA VAL A 350 12.78 -1.80 21.98
C VAL A 350 14.13 -1.31 21.47
N ALA A 351 14.22 -0.10 20.90
CA ALA A 351 15.45 0.46 20.35
C ALA A 351 16.60 0.44 21.39
N GLY A 352 17.79 0.11 20.91
CA GLY A 352 19.01 -0.01 21.72
C GLY A 352 19.12 -1.26 22.60
N THR A 353 18.17 -2.20 22.51
CA THR A 353 18.24 -3.46 23.30
C THR A 353 18.71 -4.65 22.46
N THR A 354 19.29 -5.65 23.11
CA THR A 354 19.64 -6.94 22.51
C THR A 354 18.53 -7.98 22.71
N ALA A 355 18.66 -9.14 22.08
CA ALA A 355 17.79 -10.30 22.31
C ALA A 355 18.32 -11.12 23.49
N SER A 356 17.43 -11.48 24.41
CA SER A 356 17.71 -12.35 25.57
C SER A 356 16.58 -13.36 25.75
N GLU A 357 16.70 -14.28 26.73
CA GLU A 357 15.68 -15.31 27.01
C GLU A 357 15.20 -16.05 25.75
N ILE A 358 16.16 -16.40 24.87
CA ILE A 358 15.85 -16.97 23.56
C ILE A 358 15.40 -18.41 23.72
N VAL A 359 14.14 -18.69 23.36
CA VAL A 359 13.54 -20.02 23.36
C VAL A 359 13.25 -20.43 21.91
N THR A 360 13.59 -21.67 21.57
CA THR A 360 13.30 -22.24 20.24
C THR A 360 12.52 -23.53 20.33
N GLY A 361 11.70 -23.78 19.32
CA GLY A 361 11.08 -25.07 19.05
C GLY A 361 11.08 -25.35 17.54
N LYS A 362 10.46 -26.46 17.12
CA LYS A 362 10.28 -26.76 15.70
C LYS A 362 9.52 -25.62 15.02
N LYS A 363 10.14 -24.93 14.07
CA LYS A 363 9.61 -23.75 13.37
C LYS A 363 9.15 -22.64 14.32
N ARG A 364 9.77 -22.50 15.50
CA ARG A 364 9.34 -21.57 16.55
C ARG A 364 10.52 -20.84 17.16
N LEU A 365 10.34 -19.55 17.42
CA LEU A 365 11.33 -18.69 18.06
C LEU A 365 10.63 -17.67 18.95
N ALA A 366 11.08 -17.54 20.20
CA ALA A 366 10.66 -16.48 21.11
C ALA A 366 11.89 -15.87 21.78
N PHE A 367 11.83 -14.58 22.12
CA PHE A 367 12.90 -13.87 22.80
C PHE A 367 12.39 -12.58 23.48
N SER A 368 13.09 -12.16 24.51
CA SER A 368 12.90 -10.87 25.16
C SER A 368 13.84 -9.81 24.58
N ARG A 369 13.49 -8.53 24.75
CA ARG A 369 14.21 -7.34 24.28
C ARG A 369 14.53 -6.40 25.44
N GLY A 370 15.54 -6.76 26.23
CA GLY A 370 16.18 -5.90 27.25
C GLY A 370 15.24 -5.12 28.16
N GLY A 371 14.22 -5.76 28.71
CA GLY A 371 13.22 -5.16 29.60
C GLY A 371 12.17 -4.29 28.91
N LYS A 372 12.24 -4.13 27.58
CA LYS A 372 11.38 -3.25 26.80
C LYS A 372 10.36 -3.98 25.92
N GLY A 373 10.58 -5.26 25.62
CA GLY A 373 9.66 -6.05 24.80
C GLY A 373 9.86 -7.56 24.86
N PHE A 374 8.91 -8.27 24.27
CA PHE A 374 8.92 -9.71 24.08
C PHE A 374 8.27 -10.03 22.73
N PHE A 375 8.86 -10.96 21.99
CA PHE A 375 8.39 -11.39 20.68
C PHE A 375 8.41 -12.92 20.60
N ALA A 376 7.37 -13.50 20.01
CA ALA A 376 7.31 -14.91 19.67
C ALA A 376 6.71 -15.11 18.28
N VAL A 377 7.26 -16.05 17.51
CA VAL A 377 6.76 -16.46 16.20
C VAL A 377 6.64 -17.98 16.14
N ASN A 378 5.53 -18.44 15.58
CA ASN A 378 5.22 -19.83 15.29
C ASN A 378 4.98 -20.01 13.80
N GLY A 379 5.80 -20.86 13.18
CA GLY A 379 5.66 -21.29 11.78
C GLY A 379 5.14 -22.72 11.63
N ASP A 380 4.76 -23.39 12.72
CA ASP A 380 4.13 -24.71 12.69
C ASP A 380 2.59 -24.58 12.63
N ARG A 381 1.89 -25.66 12.25
CA ARG A 381 0.42 -25.71 12.16
C ARG A 381 -0.24 -25.72 13.53
N GLU A 382 0.40 -26.37 14.49
CA GLU A 382 -0.07 -26.42 15.87
C GLU A 382 0.35 -25.16 16.60
N SER A 383 -0.52 -24.68 17.48
CA SER A 383 -0.26 -23.53 18.34
C SER A 383 0.84 -23.86 19.37
N TRP A 384 1.64 -22.86 19.77
CA TRP A 384 2.70 -23.05 20.76
C TRP A 384 2.28 -22.54 22.13
N LYS A 385 1.78 -23.45 22.96
CA LYS A 385 1.39 -23.16 24.35
C LYS A 385 2.57 -23.36 25.29
N GLY A 386 2.78 -22.40 26.18
CA GLY A 386 3.75 -22.55 27.26
C GLY A 386 3.99 -21.28 28.04
N THR A 387 4.86 -21.43 29.05
CA THR A 387 5.38 -20.33 29.85
C THR A 387 6.77 -19.96 29.33
N PHE A 388 6.96 -18.68 29.04
CA PHE A 388 8.20 -18.13 28.50
C PHE A 388 8.80 -17.16 29.50
N GLN A 389 10.13 -17.18 29.65
CA GLN A 389 10.84 -16.17 30.42
C GLN A 389 10.88 -14.86 29.63
N THR A 390 10.70 -13.75 30.32
CA THR A 390 10.75 -12.40 29.75
C THR A 390 11.34 -11.43 30.75
N SER A 391 12.09 -10.47 30.25
CA SER A 391 12.62 -9.36 31.05
C SER A 391 11.63 -8.21 31.22
N LEU A 392 10.45 -8.27 30.59
CA LEU A 392 9.41 -7.25 30.75
C LEU A 392 8.93 -7.14 32.21
N PRO A 393 8.66 -5.93 32.71
CA PRO A 393 8.09 -5.77 34.04
C PRO A 393 6.65 -6.29 34.08
N SER A 394 6.19 -6.67 35.26
CA SER A 394 4.83 -7.17 35.44
C SER A 394 3.76 -6.16 35.02
N GLY A 395 2.65 -6.70 34.52
CA GLY A 395 1.49 -5.95 34.05
C GLY A 395 0.80 -6.61 32.87
N GLU A 396 -0.22 -5.93 32.39
CA GLU A 396 -0.99 -6.32 31.21
C GLU A 396 -0.50 -5.57 29.98
N TYR A 397 -0.37 -6.29 28.87
CA TYR A 397 0.14 -5.75 27.61
C TYR A 397 -0.78 -6.15 26.47
N CYS A 398 -1.02 -5.22 25.56
CA CYS A 398 -1.72 -5.52 24.32
C CYS A 398 -0.77 -6.22 23.35
N ASP A 399 -1.20 -7.36 22.82
CA ASP A 399 -0.51 -8.06 21.74
C ASP A 399 -0.68 -7.28 20.43
N VAL A 400 0.41 -6.69 19.96
CA VAL A 400 0.42 -5.81 18.80
C VAL A 400 0.26 -6.55 17.47
N TRP A 401 0.28 -7.89 17.49
CA TRP A 401 -0.05 -8.69 16.32
C TRP A 401 -1.56 -8.86 16.13
N SER A 402 -2.30 -9.06 17.23
CA SER A 402 -3.76 -9.25 17.19
C SER A 402 -4.56 -7.98 17.39
N GLY A 403 -3.94 -6.87 17.79
CA GLY A 403 -4.61 -5.59 17.96
C GLY A 403 -3.63 -4.45 18.26
N TYR A 404 -4.13 -3.41 18.92
CA TYR A 404 -3.38 -2.22 19.31
C TYR A 404 -4.01 -1.59 20.55
N LEU A 405 -3.29 -0.68 21.20
CA LEU A 405 -3.86 0.13 22.28
C LEU A 405 -4.72 1.25 21.72
N ARG A 406 -5.92 1.41 22.27
CA ARG A 406 -6.82 2.53 22.02
C ARG A 406 -7.40 2.98 23.35
N ASP A 407 -7.18 4.25 23.69
CA ASP A 407 -7.66 4.84 24.96
C ASP A 407 -7.24 4.03 26.19
N GLY A 408 -5.98 3.55 26.19
CA GLY A 408 -5.40 2.74 27.27
C GLY A 408 -5.90 1.30 27.35
N LYS A 409 -6.75 0.85 26.42
CA LYS A 409 -7.32 -0.52 26.34
C LYS A 409 -6.83 -1.25 25.11
N CYS A 410 -6.67 -2.57 25.21
CA CYS A 410 -6.30 -3.39 24.07
C CYS A 410 -7.52 -3.70 23.19
N THR A 411 -7.38 -3.53 21.87
CA THR A 411 -8.40 -3.93 20.89
C THR A 411 -8.30 -5.42 20.51
N GLY A 412 -7.16 -6.05 20.78
CA GLY A 412 -6.88 -7.46 20.53
C GLY A 412 -6.70 -8.27 21.81
N LYS A 413 -5.76 -9.21 21.80
CA LYS A 413 -5.46 -10.04 22.97
C LYS A 413 -4.65 -9.26 24.01
N THR A 414 -5.04 -9.37 25.27
CA THR A 414 -4.24 -8.90 26.40
C THR A 414 -3.39 -10.05 26.93
N ILE A 415 -2.12 -9.78 27.16
CA ILE A 415 -1.12 -10.72 27.66
C ILE A 415 -0.63 -10.25 29.02
N THR A 416 -0.68 -11.13 30.02
CA THR A 416 -0.23 -10.83 31.38
C THR A 416 1.21 -11.30 31.58
N VAL A 417 2.06 -10.40 32.05
CA VAL A 417 3.43 -10.70 32.48
C VAL A 417 3.47 -10.76 34.00
N ASN A 418 3.87 -11.89 34.56
CA ASN A 418 3.94 -12.14 36.00
C ASN A 418 5.35 -12.61 36.38
N ASN A 419 6.01 -11.88 37.29
CA ASN A 419 7.31 -12.25 37.85
C ASN A 419 8.36 -12.69 36.80
N GLY A 420 8.51 -11.91 35.71
CA GLY A 420 9.46 -12.21 34.65
C GLY A 420 9.07 -13.38 33.73
N SER A 421 7.80 -13.78 33.74
CA SER A 421 7.28 -14.85 32.89
C SER A 421 5.96 -14.46 32.21
N VAL A 422 5.70 -15.08 31.07
CA VAL A 422 4.49 -14.90 30.28
C VAL A 422 3.95 -16.24 29.82
N GLU A 423 2.69 -16.52 30.12
CA GLU A 423 1.99 -17.73 29.67
C GLU A 423 1.11 -17.39 28.47
N ILE A 424 1.42 -17.98 27.31
CA ILE A 424 0.78 -17.63 26.04
C ILE A 424 0.58 -18.85 25.15
N ASP A 425 -0.42 -18.73 24.27
CA ASP A 425 -0.64 -19.61 23.13
C ASP A 425 -0.28 -18.89 21.83
N VAL A 426 0.90 -19.18 21.28
CA VAL A 426 1.40 -18.54 20.06
C VAL A 426 0.86 -19.31 18.85
N ALA A 427 -0.32 -18.91 18.38
CA ALA A 427 -0.89 -19.44 17.15
C ALA A 427 -0.09 -19.00 15.90
N ASP A 428 0.37 -17.74 15.89
CA ASP A 428 1.07 -17.16 14.74
C ASP A 428 2.24 -16.27 15.19
N VAL A 429 1.99 -15.02 15.55
CA VAL A 429 2.96 -14.12 16.18
C VAL A 429 2.33 -13.55 17.45
N VAL A 430 3.16 -13.30 18.46
CA VAL A 430 2.82 -12.50 19.65
C VAL A 430 3.92 -11.48 19.84
N ALA A 431 3.55 -10.21 20.03
CA ALA A 431 4.51 -9.14 20.29
C ALA A 431 3.94 -8.16 21.32
N ILE A 432 4.70 -7.93 22.40
CA ILE A 432 4.31 -7.00 23.47
C ILE A 432 5.51 -6.14 23.87
N SER A 433 5.27 -4.87 24.18
CA SER A 433 6.33 -3.93 24.56
C SER A 433 5.85 -2.94 25.61
N LEU A 434 6.76 -2.17 26.20
CA LEU A 434 6.37 -1.09 27.11
C LEU A 434 5.40 -0.09 26.46
N ALA A 435 5.48 0.12 25.15
CA ALA A 435 4.55 0.96 24.41
C ALA A 435 3.16 0.33 24.22
N SER A 436 3.00 -0.98 24.49
CA SER A 436 1.71 -1.67 24.46
C SER A 436 1.20 -2.02 25.85
N LYS A 437 1.77 -1.46 26.93
CA LYS A 437 1.31 -1.70 28.31
C LYS A 437 -0.07 -1.07 28.55
N VAL A 438 -1.05 -1.89 28.94
CA VAL A 438 -2.41 -1.46 29.26
C VAL A 438 -2.39 -0.49 30.44
N GLY A 439 -3.20 0.57 30.37
CA GLY A 439 -3.25 1.60 31.41
C GLY A 439 -2.07 2.58 31.44
N SER A 440 -1.08 2.45 30.55
CA SER A 440 -0.27 3.61 30.20
C SER A 440 -1.19 4.67 29.55
N GLY A 441 -1.02 5.96 29.90
CA GLY A 441 -1.89 7.06 29.48
C GLY A 441 -2.01 7.22 27.95
N PRO A 442 -2.72 8.25 27.44
CA PRO A 442 -3.03 8.36 26.02
C PRO A 442 -1.74 8.20 25.20
N ASP A 443 -1.83 7.42 24.13
CA ASP A 443 -0.73 6.93 23.30
C ASP A 443 0.44 7.92 23.20
N MET A 444 1.69 7.41 23.24
CA MET A 444 2.88 8.13 22.76
C MET A 444 2.50 9.09 21.64
N PRO A 445 2.93 10.38 21.69
CA PRO A 445 2.26 11.48 21.03
C PRO A 445 1.90 11.09 19.61
N THR A 446 0.60 11.00 19.37
CA THR A 446 0.10 11.15 18.02
C THR A 446 0.75 12.42 17.52
N LEU A 447 1.59 12.30 16.49
CA LEU A 447 1.87 13.45 15.66
C LEU A 447 0.51 14.13 15.43
N PRO A 448 0.42 15.46 15.61
CA PRO A 448 -0.84 16.15 15.36
C PRO A 448 -1.36 15.62 14.02
N PRO A 449 -2.65 15.25 13.89
CA PRO A 449 -3.15 14.78 12.62
C PRO A 449 -2.79 15.84 11.59
N GLY A 450 -1.72 15.58 10.82
CA GLY A 450 -1.46 16.31 9.60
C GLY A 450 -2.76 16.16 8.82
N PRO A 451 -3.26 17.24 8.19
CA PRO A 451 -4.62 17.28 7.68
C PRO A 451 -4.92 15.96 7.00
N ILE A 452 -5.77 15.16 7.65
CA ILE A 452 -6.48 14.07 7.00
C ILE A 452 -7.06 14.78 5.77
N PRO A 453 -6.86 14.31 4.53
CA PRO A 453 -7.68 14.78 3.44
C PRO A 453 -9.10 14.52 3.92
N THR A 454 -9.77 15.57 4.41
CA THR A 454 -11.15 15.48 4.86
C THR A 454 -11.83 14.84 3.67
N ALA A 455 -12.34 13.61 3.84
CA ALA A 455 -13.17 13.00 2.83
C ALA A 455 -14.14 14.10 2.42
N THR A 456 -14.09 14.52 1.16
CA THR A 456 -14.94 15.61 0.68
C THR A 456 -16.33 15.28 1.19
N PRO A 457 -16.96 16.12 2.03
CA PRO A 457 -18.26 15.80 2.58
C PRO A 457 -19.14 15.43 1.40
N LEU A 458 -19.82 14.28 1.48
CA LEU A 458 -20.73 13.88 0.41
C LEU A 458 -21.64 15.07 0.10
N PRO A 459 -21.88 15.39 -1.18
CA PRO A 459 -22.75 16.49 -1.54
C PRO A 459 -24.06 16.41 -0.75
N ALA A 460 -24.61 17.56 -0.34
CA ALA A 460 -25.82 17.59 0.49
C ALA A 460 -27.04 16.89 -0.16
N THR A 461 -26.93 16.60 -1.47
CA THR A 461 -27.88 15.84 -2.28
C THR A 461 -27.89 14.35 -1.95
N TYR A 462 -26.78 13.78 -1.45
CA TYR A 462 -26.73 12.40 -0.99
C TYR A 462 -27.47 12.26 0.32
N LYS A 463 -28.58 11.51 0.31
CA LYS A 463 -29.30 11.14 1.53
C LYS A 463 -29.18 9.66 1.77
N LYS A 464 -29.16 9.29 3.05
CA LYS A 464 -29.33 7.90 3.44
C LYS A 464 -30.67 7.41 2.93
N THR A 465 -30.73 6.22 2.36
CA THR A 465 -31.95 5.60 1.85
C THR A 465 -31.87 4.12 2.18
N VAL A 466 -32.88 3.61 2.88
CA VAL A 466 -32.97 2.19 3.24
C VAL A 466 -34.06 1.56 2.39
N ILE A 467 -33.76 0.41 1.76
CA ILE A 467 -34.73 -0.33 0.97
C ILE A 467 -34.79 -1.75 1.54
N MET A 468 -36.00 -2.18 1.88
CA MET A 468 -36.32 -3.52 2.37
C MET A 468 -37.33 -4.18 1.45
N LEU A 469 -37.04 -5.41 1.04
CA LEU A 469 -37.92 -6.23 0.22
C LEU A 469 -38.16 -7.58 0.89
N MET A 470 -39.38 -7.83 1.33
CA MET A 470 -39.78 -9.11 1.90
C MET A 470 -39.79 -10.17 0.80
N LYS A 471 -38.94 -11.17 0.95
CA LYS A 471 -38.91 -12.35 0.08
C LYS A 471 -38.36 -13.54 0.84
N ASP A 472 -39.20 -14.53 1.05
CA ASP A 472 -38.76 -15.82 1.56
C ASP A 472 -37.83 -16.48 0.55
N THR A 473 -36.59 -16.67 0.94
CA THR A 473 -35.53 -17.28 0.13
C THR A 473 -35.01 -18.52 0.82
N VAL A 474 -34.61 -19.52 0.04
CA VAL A 474 -33.83 -20.64 0.56
C VAL A 474 -32.33 -20.33 0.46
N VAL A 475 -31.51 -21.03 1.25
CA VAL A 475 -30.05 -20.89 1.22
C VAL A 475 -29.53 -21.02 -0.21
N GLY A 476 -28.67 -20.08 -0.61
CA GLY A 476 -28.13 -20.00 -1.97
C GLY A 476 -28.97 -19.17 -2.95
N GLN A 477 -30.13 -18.66 -2.54
CA GLN A 477 -30.84 -17.60 -3.26
C GLN A 477 -30.41 -16.23 -2.76
N TYR A 478 -30.36 -15.28 -3.69
CA TYR A 478 -30.01 -13.89 -3.39
C TYR A 478 -30.88 -12.93 -4.18
N VAL A 479 -31.14 -11.78 -3.57
CA VAL A 479 -31.97 -10.72 -4.13
C VAL A 479 -31.08 -9.55 -4.53
N PHE A 480 -31.37 -8.95 -5.69
CA PHE A 480 -30.82 -7.68 -6.13
C PHE A 480 -31.95 -6.70 -6.45
N LEU A 481 -31.64 -5.41 -6.42
CA LEU A 481 -32.45 -4.36 -6.99
C LEU A 481 -31.89 -3.96 -8.35
N ARG A 482 -32.81 -3.59 -9.23
CA ARG A 482 -32.54 -2.83 -10.44
C ARG A 482 -33.55 -1.71 -10.52
N GLY A 483 -33.10 -0.47 -10.62
CA GLY A 483 -33.97 0.68 -10.46
C GLY A 483 -33.36 1.95 -11.02
N GLY A 484 -34.08 3.06 -10.90
CA GLY A 484 -33.67 4.35 -11.44
C GLY A 484 -34.87 5.27 -11.61
N THR A 485 -34.79 6.19 -12.56
CA THR A 485 -35.84 7.17 -12.89
C THR A 485 -36.47 6.92 -14.27
N SER A 486 -36.68 5.65 -14.66
CA SER A 486 -37.16 5.34 -16.01
C SER A 486 -38.48 6.04 -16.39
N HIS A 487 -39.38 6.23 -15.43
CA HIS A 487 -40.62 6.99 -15.55
C HIS A 487 -40.39 8.44 -16.00
N ALA A 488 -39.41 9.14 -15.42
CA ALA A 488 -39.03 10.51 -15.76
C ALA A 488 -38.55 10.64 -17.22
N HIS A 489 -38.04 9.55 -17.78
CA HIS A 489 -37.49 9.47 -19.14
C HIS A 489 -38.41 8.69 -20.10
N GLY A 490 -39.71 8.54 -19.77
CA GLY A 490 -40.69 7.88 -20.64
C GLY A 490 -40.38 6.41 -20.92
N GLY A 491 -39.73 5.73 -19.98
CA GLY A 491 -39.29 4.33 -20.06
C GLY A 491 -38.06 4.11 -20.95
N LYS A 492 -37.37 5.17 -21.39
CA LYS A 492 -36.23 5.09 -22.34
C LYS A 492 -34.88 5.24 -21.64
N CYS A 493 -34.53 4.30 -20.79
CA CYS A 493 -33.15 4.19 -20.26
C CYS A 493 -32.23 3.53 -21.29
N LEU A 494 -30.93 3.77 -21.19
CA LEU A 494 -29.98 3.11 -22.07
C LEU A 494 -30.05 1.59 -21.90
N ALA A 495 -30.09 0.89 -23.03
CA ALA A 495 -30.10 -0.57 -23.07
C ALA A 495 -28.70 -1.14 -23.36
N GLY A 496 -28.46 -2.33 -22.80
CA GLY A 496 -27.19 -3.06 -22.90
C GLY A 496 -26.37 -2.94 -21.61
N PRO A 497 -25.35 -3.80 -21.42
CA PRO A 497 -24.54 -3.75 -20.21
C PRO A 497 -23.52 -2.60 -20.27
N HIS A 498 -23.11 -2.10 -19.10
CA HIS A 498 -21.91 -1.27 -18.93
C HIS A 498 -21.98 0.13 -19.55
N LYS A 499 -23.17 0.74 -19.58
CA LYS A 499 -23.39 2.10 -20.08
C LYS A 499 -24.01 3.03 -19.02
N GLN A 500 -23.95 2.63 -17.75
CA GLN A 500 -24.54 3.36 -16.64
C GLN A 500 -24.02 4.79 -16.53
N ASP A 501 -22.72 5.00 -16.82
CA ASP A 501 -22.06 6.32 -16.82
C ASP A 501 -22.65 7.35 -17.80
N LYS A 502 -23.47 6.88 -18.76
CA LYS A 502 -24.10 7.69 -19.82
C LYS A 502 -25.62 7.63 -19.79
N ASP A 503 -26.20 6.90 -18.85
CA ASP A 503 -27.63 6.65 -18.77
C ASP A 503 -28.28 7.64 -17.81
N ASP A 504 -29.10 8.56 -18.32
CA ASP A 504 -29.71 9.60 -17.49
C ASP A 504 -30.69 9.04 -16.44
N CYS A 505 -31.14 7.78 -16.61
CA CYS A 505 -32.02 7.11 -15.66
C CYS A 505 -31.34 6.64 -14.37
N VAL A 506 -30.01 6.63 -14.31
CA VAL A 506 -29.29 6.03 -13.18
C VAL A 506 -29.25 6.98 -12.00
N ILE A 507 -29.24 6.41 -10.80
CA ILE A 507 -29.07 7.17 -9.58
C ILE A 507 -27.73 6.77 -8.97
N PRO A 508 -26.77 7.69 -8.84
CA PRO A 508 -25.53 7.43 -8.13
C PRO A 508 -25.79 6.99 -6.69
N ILE A 509 -25.17 5.89 -6.29
CA ILE A 509 -25.30 5.29 -4.95
C ILE A 509 -23.93 4.99 -4.36
N ILE A 510 -23.89 4.98 -3.04
CA ILE A 510 -22.75 4.48 -2.27
C ILE A 510 -23.32 3.53 -1.23
N HIS A 511 -22.81 2.31 -1.21
CA HIS A 511 -23.24 1.31 -0.24
C HIS A 511 -22.83 1.70 1.19
N ASN A 512 -23.79 1.70 2.11
CA ASN A 512 -23.59 1.96 3.54
C ASN A 512 -24.17 0.83 4.43
N THR A 513 -24.54 -0.30 3.84
CA THR A 513 -25.08 -1.47 4.56
C THR A 513 -24.00 -2.17 5.35
N THR A 514 -24.27 -2.43 6.63
CA THR A 514 -23.46 -3.36 7.44
C THR A 514 -23.91 -4.78 7.13
N ALA A 515 -23.07 -5.62 6.53
CA ALA A 515 -23.41 -7.00 6.21
C ALA A 515 -22.70 -7.98 7.17
N PRO A 516 -23.25 -9.19 7.39
CA PRO A 516 -22.53 -10.23 8.14
C PRO A 516 -21.22 -10.61 7.43
N SER A 517 -20.16 -10.84 8.19
CA SER A 517 -18.86 -11.27 7.66
C SER A 517 -19.00 -12.52 6.77
N GLY A 518 -18.49 -12.44 5.54
CA GLY A 518 -18.59 -13.52 4.56
C GLY A 518 -19.89 -13.51 3.73
N SER A 519 -20.75 -12.51 3.91
CA SER A 519 -21.91 -12.28 3.06
C SER A 519 -21.50 -11.99 1.62
N PRO A 520 -22.17 -12.58 0.61
CA PRO A 520 -21.94 -12.24 -0.80
C PRO A 520 -22.17 -10.78 -1.14
N TYR A 521 -22.95 -10.08 -0.31
CA TYR A 521 -23.20 -8.65 -0.43
C TYR A 521 -21.91 -7.83 -0.51
N GLU A 522 -20.91 -8.10 0.34
CA GLU A 522 -19.65 -7.34 0.37
C GLU A 522 -18.90 -7.46 -0.96
N SER A 523 -18.95 -8.65 -1.57
CA SER A 523 -18.30 -8.90 -2.86
C SER A 523 -19.05 -8.30 -4.04
N TRP A 524 -20.39 -8.32 -4.02
CA TRP A 524 -21.21 -7.83 -5.13
C TRP A 524 -21.50 -6.32 -5.08
N SER A 525 -21.45 -5.69 -3.90
CA SER A 525 -21.68 -4.24 -3.75
C SER A 525 -20.45 -3.41 -4.13
N TYR A 526 -19.28 -4.05 -4.18
CA TYR A 526 -18.06 -3.42 -4.64
C TYR A 526 -18.22 -2.96 -6.09
N LYS A 527 -18.02 -1.66 -6.37
CA LYS A 527 -18.20 -1.05 -7.69
C LYS A 527 -19.61 -1.23 -8.28
N ASP A 528 -20.61 -1.27 -7.40
CA ASP A 528 -21.99 -0.89 -7.70
C ASP A 528 -22.11 0.60 -7.34
N GLU A 529 -21.90 1.45 -8.34
CA GLU A 529 -21.88 2.91 -8.26
C GLU A 529 -23.25 3.52 -8.61
N TYR A 530 -24.15 2.74 -9.21
CA TYR A 530 -25.46 3.17 -9.67
C TYR A 530 -26.59 2.22 -9.29
N LEU A 531 -27.71 2.77 -8.82
CA LEU A 531 -28.98 2.07 -8.95
C LEU A 531 -29.44 2.24 -10.41
N ASP A 532 -29.41 1.13 -11.17
CA ASP A 532 -29.72 1.10 -12.60
C ASP A 532 -30.59 -0.11 -13.03
N PHE A 533 -31.17 -0.06 -14.24
CA PHE A 533 -31.96 -1.16 -14.82
C PHE A 533 -31.14 -2.16 -15.68
N GLN A 534 -29.93 -1.79 -16.10
CA GLN A 534 -29.03 -2.57 -16.95
C GLN A 534 -28.48 -3.79 -16.19
N GLY A 535 -28.34 -3.70 -14.88
CA GLY A 535 -27.82 -4.75 -14.00
C GLY A 535 -26.37 -4.52 -13.65
N ALA A 536 -25.56 -5.57 -13.70
CA ALA A 536 -24.21 -5.45 -13.17
C ALA A 536 -23.32 -4.49 -13.97
N GLU A 537 -22.59 -3.64 -13.25
CA GLU A 537 -21.61 -2.74 -13.83
C GLU A 537 -20.35 -3.47 -14.29
N PHE A 538 -19.54 -2.83 -15.15
CA PHE A 538 -18.37 -3.49 -15.76
C PHE A 538 -17.36 -3.93 -14.71
N TRP A 539 -17.19 -3.10 -13.69
CA TRP A 539 -16.24 -3.32 -12.61
C TRP A 539 -16.90 -3.86 -11.34
N GLN A 540 -18.21 -4.12 -11.36
CA GLN A 540 -18.91 -4.63 -10.18
C GLN A 540 -18.33 -5.98 -9.76
N GLY A 541 -18.10 -6.10 -8.45
CA GLY A 541 -17.42 -7.22 -7.86
C GLY A 541 -18.16 -8.55 -8.04
N ARG A 542 -17.44 -9.64 -7.78
CA ARG A 542 -17.92 -11.02 -7.97
C ARG A 542 -17.76 -11.79 -6.68
N HIS A 543 -18.74 -12.63 -6.37
CA HIS A 543 -18.69 -13.55 -5.24
C HIS A 543 -18.47 -14.98 -5.74
N ASN A 544 -17.37 -15.62 -5.33
CA ASN A 544 -17.01 -16.98 -5.75
C ASN A 544 -17.06 -17.18 -7.29
N GLY A 545 -16.63 -16.17 -8.04
CA GLY A 545 -16.65 -16.15 -9.52
C GLY A 545 -18.02 -15.81 -10.15
N GLY A 546 -19.10 -15.83 -9.36
CA GLY A 546 -20.45 -15.45 -9.78
C GLY A 546 -20.61 -13.93 -9.92
N ARG A 547 -21.16 -13.49 -11.06
CA ARG A 547 -21.49 -12.08 -11.30
C ARG A 547 -22.68 -11.61 -10.48
N ALA A 548 -22.69 -10.33 -10.11
CA ALA A 548 -23.86 -9.65 -9.61
C ALA A 548 -24.94 -9.53 -10.71
N TYR A 549 -26.15 -9.15 -10.32
CA TYR A 549 -27.24 -8.84 -11.24
C TYR A 549 -27.85 -7.46 -10.96
N GLY A 550 -27.11 -6.51 -10.41
CA GLY A 550 -27.58 -5.19 -9.97
C GLY A 550 -27.16 -4.95 -8.53
N THR A 551 -27.81 -4.00 -7.86
CA THR A 551 -27.52 -3.66 -6.45
C THR A 551 -27.89 -4.81 -5.51
N PRO A 552 -26.93 -5.47 -4.83
CA PRO A 552 -27.24 -6.60 -3.96
C PRO A 552 -27.95 -6.16 -2.68
N LEU A 553 -28.73 -7.06 -2.10
CA LEU A 553 -29.26 -6.91 -0.74
C LEU A 553 -28.66 -7.97 0.18
N CYS A 554 -28.66 -7.70 1.48
CA CYS A 554 -28.36 -8.69 2.51
C CYS A 554 -29.67 -9.23 3.13
N TRP A 555 -29.73 -10.53 3.39
CA TRP A 555 -30.81 -11.07 4.22
C TRP A 555 -30.73 -10.46 5.62
N SER A 556 -31.87 -10.17 6.23
CA SER A 556 -31.95 -9.50 7.52
C SER A 556 -33.06 -10.03 8.42
N THR A 557 -32.89 -9.78 9.72
CA THR A 557 -33.88 -10.05 10.77
C THR A 557 -33.94 -8.90 11.78
N ASN A 558 -34.99 -8.89 12.60
CA ASN A 558 -35.18 -7.96 13.71
C ASN A 558 -34.67 -8.49 15.06
N ASP A 559 -34.10 -9.71 15.09
CA ASP A 559 -33.51 -10.33 16.28
C ASP A 559 -32.09 -9.80 16.52
N PRO A 560 -31.82 -9.01 17.58
CA PRO A 560 -30.51 -8.43 17.85
C PRO A 560 -29.40 -9.46 18.16
N SER A 561 -29.76 -10.72 18.41
CA SER A 561 -28.80 -11.79 18.67
C SER A 561 -28.33 -12.52 17.41
N ASP A 562 -29.03 -12.33 16.28
CA ASP A 562 -28.67 -12.93 14.99
C ASP A 562 -27.61 -12.08 14.27
N ILE A 563 -26.67 -12.74 13.61
CA ILE A 563 -25.61 -12.07 12.83
C ILE A 563 -26.16 -11.20 11.70
N SER A 564 -27.39 -11.46 11.25
CA SER A 564 -28.10 -10.75 10.19
C SER A 564 -29.03 -9.67 10.72
N TYR A 565 -28.91 -9.31 11.99
CA TYR A 565 -29.66 -8.21 12.58
C TYR A 565 -29.42 -6.90 11.80
N GLN A 566 -30.51 -6.21 11.48
CA GLN A 566 -30.45 -4.86 10.90
C GLN A 566 -31.34 -3.92 11.70
N LYS A 567 -30.78 -2.79 12.15
CA LYS A 567 -31.48 -1.83 13.02
C LYS A 567 -32.78 -1.26 12.43
N TYR A 568 -32.90 -1.20 11.10
CA TYR A 568 -34.11 -0.71 10.43
C TYR A 568 -35.13 -1.82 10.13
N ASN A 569 -34.75 -3.09 10.25
CA ASN A 569 -35.70 -4.19 10.14
C ASN A 569 -36.40 -4.39 11.49
N LYS A 570 -37.61 -3.85 11.62
CA LYS A 570 -38.52 -4.07 12.76
C LYS A 570 -39.63 -5.09 12.46
N TYR A 571 -39.61 -5.69 11.27
CA TYR A 571 -40.75 -6.42 10.69
C TYR A 571 -40.62 -7.94 10.78
N GLY A 572 -39.43 -8.45 11.15
CA GLY A 572 -39.19 -9.88 11.32
C GLY A 572 -38.12 -10.41 10.36
N PRO A 573 -37.87 -11.73 10.38
CA PRO A 573 -37.02 -12.39 9.38
C PRO A 573 -37.66 -12.36 7.98
N GLY A 574 -36.87 -12.63 6.94
CA GLY A 574 -37.36 -12.76 5.56
C GLY A 574 -37.33 -11.46 4.74
N PHE A 575 -36.76 -10.39 5.30
CA PHE A 575 -36.50 -9.15 4.58
C PHE A 575 -35.07 -9.13 4.05
N TRP A 576 -34.94 -8.81 2.76
CA TRP A 576 -33.68 -8.44 2.16
C TRP A 576 -33.53 -6.92 2.24
N LEU A 577 -32.37 -6.43 2.70
CA LEU A 577 -32.14 -5.02 2.99
C LEU A 577 -30.90 -4.48 2.28
N VAL A 578 -30.96 -3.21 1.88
CA VAL A 578 -29.78 -2.40 1.54
C VAL A 578 -29.92 -0.99 2.13
N GLU A 579 -28.85 -0.46 2.72
CA GLU A 579 -28.67 0.94 3.12
C GLU A 579 -27.70 1.60 2.13
N LEU A 580 -28.16 2.68 1.49
CA LEU A 580 -27.40 3.42 0.48
C LEU A 580 -27.30 4.89 0.88
N MET A 581 -26.19 5.54 0.58
CA MET A 581 -26.17 6.98 0.37
C MET A 581 -26.49 7.22 -1.11
N MET A 582 -27.66 7.79 -1.38
CA MET A 582 -28.21 7.95 -2.72
C MET A 582 -28.28 9.43 -3.09
N ASP A 583 -27.79 9.81 -4.27
CA ASP A 583 -27.88 11.18 -4.77
C ASP A 583 -29.34 11.52 -5.12
N CYS A 584 -30.09 12.09 -4.17
CA CYS A 584 -31.49 12.42 -4.39
C CYS A 584 -31.68 13.52 -5.44
N SER A 585 -30.64 14.25 -5.87
CA SER A 585 -30.77 15.20 -6.98
C SER A 585 -30.99 14.50 -8.33
N LYS A 586 -30.72 13.20 -8.40
CA LYS A 586 -30.97 12.34 -9.56
C LYS A 586 -32.30 11.58 -9.49
N THR A 587 -33.15 11.94 -8.52
CA THR A 587 -34.51 11.40 -8.38
C THR A 587 -35.55 12.41 -8.86
N GLU A 588 -36.76 11.96 -9.17
CA GLU A 588 -37.87 12.86 -9.55
C GLU A 588 -38.64 13.26 -8.28
N ASP A 589 -38.45 14.51 -7.82
CA ASP A 589 -39.05 15.04 -6.58
C ASP A 589 -38.79 14.16 -5.33
N GLY A 590 -37.62 13.53 -5.28
CA GLY A 590 -37.25 12.62 -4.19
C GLY A 590 -37.72 11.17 -4.41
N TRP A 591 -38.39 10.87 -5.51
CA TRP A 591 -38.94 9.54 -5.80
C TRP A 591 -38.19 8.84 -6.93
N PHE A 592 -38.08 7.52 -6.79
CA PHE A 592 -37.46 6.63 -7.77
C PHE A 592 -38.19 5.30 -7.80
N GLU A 593 -37.86 4.47 -8.78
CA GLU A 593 -38.47 3.16 -8.92
C GLU A 593 -37.44 2.06 -8.98
N PHE A 594 -37.80 0.87 -8.52
CA PHE A 594 -36.94 -0.30 -8.60
C PHE A 594 -37.76 -1.59 -8.68
N LYS A 595 -37.09 -2.65 -9.08
CA LYS A 595 -37.68 -3.98 -9.15
C LYS A 595 -36.72 -5.04 -8.62
N GLY A 596 -37.27 -6.00 -7.88
CA GLY A 596 -36.56 -7.14 -7.34
C GLY A 596 -36.13 -8.14 -8.43
N TYR A 597 -34.92 -8.66 -8.27
CA TYR A 597 -34.32 -9.66 -9.15
C TYR A 597 -33.73 -10.82 -8.34
N LEU A 598 -34.17 -12.05 -8.60
CA LEU A 598 -33.80 -13.24 -7.83
C LEU A 598 -32.78 -14.10 -8.58
N MET A 599 -31.79 -14.62 -7.85
CA MET A 599 -30.85 -15.65 -8.32
C MET A 599 -30.93 -16.90 -7.42
N PRO A 600 -30.49 -18.10 -7.86
CA PRO A 600 -29.90 -18.44 -9.17
C PRO A 600 -30.95 -18.77 -10.24
N LYS A 601 -32.23 -18.94 -9.86
CA LYS A 601 -33.35 -18.94 -10.82
C LYS A 601 -33.60 -17.50 -11.25
N VAL A 602 -32.75 -17.04 -12.16
CA VAL A 602 -32.70 -15.70 -12.73
C VAL A 602 -34.11 -15.25 -13.14
N GLY A 603 -34.68 -14.30 -12.41
CA GLY A 603 -36.05 -13.86 -12.65
C GLY A 603 -36.39 -12.54 -11.97
N TRP A 604 -37.17 -11.73 -12.68
CA TRP A 604 -37.82 -10.53 -12.15
C TRP A 604 -39.00 -10.90 -11.26
N GLU A 605 -39.33 -10.04 -10.30
CA GLU A 605 -40.64 -10.10 -9.65
C GLU A 605 -41.80 -9.77 -10.63
N PRO A 606 -43.05 -10.14 -10.31
CA PRO A 606 -44.22 -9.70 -11.08
C PRO A 606 -44.35 -8.17 -11.14
N ASN A 607 -45.09 -7.64 -12.12
CA ASN A 607 -45.41 -6.21 -12.13
C ASN A 607 -46.28 -5.86 -10.91
N VAL A 608 -45.97 -4.73 -10.28
CA VAL A 608 -46.72 -4.16 -9.16
C VAL A 608 -47.25 -2.79 -9.54
N ASN A 609 -48.32 -2.33 -8.90
CA ASN A 609 -48.87 -1.00 -9.14
C ASN A 609 -49.31 -0.40 -7.79
N HIS A 610 -48.72 0.73 -7.42
CA HIS A 610 -48.94 1.38 -6.14
C HIS A 610 -49.89 2.57 -6.28
N GLY A 611 -50.92 2.61 -5.42
CA GLY A 611 -51.79 3.78 -5.28
C GLY A 611 -51.27 4.78 -4.24
N ALA A 612 -51.03 4.29 -3.03
CA ALA A 612 -50.45 5.04 -1.93
C ALA A 612 -49.67 4.10 -1.00
N CYS A 613 -48.59 4.59 -0.39
CA CYS A 613 -47.83 3.87 0.63
C CYS A 613 -48.24 4.32 2.03
N ALA A 614 -48.26 3.40 2.98
CA ALA A 614 -48.43 3.72 4.40
C ALA A 614 -47.13 4.29 5.00
N GLY A 615 -47.15 4.67 6.28
CA GLY A 615 -45.97 5.16 7.00
C GLY A 615 -45.87 6.68 7.12
N THR A 616 -44.91 7.14 7.90
CA THR A 616 -44.73 8.56 8.28
C THR A 616 -44.31 9.45 7.12
N ALA A 617 -43.59 8.90 6.13
CA ALA A 617 -43.18 9.57 4.90
C ALA A 617 -43.91 9.03 3.65
N GLY A 618 -44.95 8.21 3.86
CA GLY A 618 -45.81 7.64 2.82
C GLY A 618 -46.81 8.65 2.24
N GLY A 619 -47.83 8.13 1.55
CA GLY A 619 -48.83 8.92 0.83
C GLY A 619 -49.04 8.46 -0.61
N PRO A 620 -49.80 9.22 -1.41
CA PRO A 620 -50.02 8.94 -2.83
C PRO A 620 -48.70 8.87 -3.60
N VAL A 621 -48.57 7.88 -4.47
CA VAL A 621 -47.37 7.74 -5.32
C VAL A 621 -47.45 8.75 -6.48
N PRO A 622 -46.38 9.50 -6.79
CA PRO A 622 -46.46 10.64 -7.71
C PRO A 622 -46.56 10.25 -9.19
N PHE A 623 -46.23 9.01 -9.55
CA PHE A 623 -46.30 8.51 -10.92
C PHE A 623 -46.74 7.05 -10.96
N LYS A 624 -47.24 6.63 -12.12
CA LYS A 624 -47.58 5.23 -12.38
C LYS A 624 -46.31 4.47 -12.79
N SER A 625 -46.04 3.37 -12.10
CA SER A 625 -44.99 2.43 -12.47
C SER A 625 -45.49 0.99 -12.35
N ASN A 626 -44.88 0.09 -13.12
CA ASN A 626 -45.00 -1.36 -12.98
C ASN A 626 -43.98 -1.95 -11.98
N ASN A 627 -43.18 -1.08 -11.36
CA ASN A 627 -42.11 -1.35 -10.42
C ASN A 627 -42.49 -0.81 -9.03
N HIS A 628 -41.73 -1.19 -8.00
CA HIS A 628 -41.86 -0.55 -6.69
C HIS A 628 -41.45 0.92 -6.78
N VAL A 629 -42.20 1.81 -6.14
CA VAL A 629 -41.89 3.24 -6.09
C VAL A 629 -41.47 3.61 -4.67
N ALA A 630 -40.26 4.12 -4.54
CA ALA A 630 -39.58 4.41 -3.29
C ALA A 630 -39.14 5.88 -3.22
N LYS A 631 -38.85 6.32 -2.00
CA LYS A 631 -38.47 7.69 -1.68
C LYS A 631 -37.03 7.72 -1.18
N CYS A 632 -36.22 8.57 -1.80
CA CYS A 632 -34.84 8.86 -1.39
C CYS A 632 -34.85 9.63 -0.06
N GLY A 633 -33.93 9.32 0.85
CA GLY A 633 -33.94 9.93 2.18
C GLY A 633 -34.87 9.24 3.19
N ALA A 634 -35.44 8.07 2.87
CA ALA A 634 -36.45 7.39 3.68
C ALA A 634 -36.13 5.90 3.91
N VAL A 635 -36.86 5.28 4.84
CA VAL A 635 -36.93 3.82 5.00
C VAL A 635 -38.09 3.29 4.19
N ASN A 636 -37.79 2.53 3.14
CA ASN A 636 -38.78 2.02 2.20
C ASN A 636 -38.92 0.50 2.35
N VAL A 637 -40.15 0.03 2.59
CA VAL A 637 -40.44 -1.37 2.91
C VAL A 637 -41.49 -1.90 1.95
N PHE A 638 -41.18 -3.01 1.28
CA PHE A 638 -42.01 -3.62 0.27
C PHE A 638 -42.11 -5.13 0.46
N SER A 639 -43.07 -5.75 -0.22
CA SER A 639 -43.18 -7.20 -0.33
C SER A 639 -43.14 -7.63 -1.79
N TRP A 640 -42.33 -8.64 -2.09
CA TRP A 640 -42.10 -9.13 -3.45
C TRP A 640 -43.40 -9.42 -4.19
N GLY A 641 -43.59 -8.79 -5.35
CA GLY A 641 -44.77 -8.97 -6.20
C GLY A 641 -46.09 -8.46 -5.60
N SER A 642 -46.04 -7.58 -4.59
CA SER A 642 -47.20 -6.98 -3.94
C SER A 642 -47.19 -5.45 -4.06
N SER A 643 -48.37 -4.83 -4.12
CA SER A 643 -48.48 -3.36 -4.08
C SER A 643 -48.38 -2.78 -2.66
N LEU A 644 -48.20 -3.63 -1.64
CA LEU A 644 -48.01 -3.18 -0.26
C LEU A 644 -46.67 -2.47 -0.10
N CYS A 645 -46.72 -1.25 0.45
CA CYS A 645 -45.54 -0.46 0.76
C CYS A 645 -45.72 0.37 2.03
N ILE A 646 -44.65 0.49 2.81
CA ILE A 646 -44.52 1.40 3.96
C ILE A 646 -43.29 2.26 3.73
N ILE A 647 -43.43 3.57 3.85
CA ILE A 647 -42.33 4.53 3.74
C ILE A 647 -42.31 5.37 5.02
N ASP A 648 -41.25 5.21 5.80
CA ASP A 648 -41.03 5.93 7.05
C ASP A 648 -39.85 6.92 6.92
N GLU A 649 -39.83 7.97 7.72
CA GLU A 649 -38.63 8.78 7.91
C GLU A 649 -37.49 7.94 8.54
N ILE A 650 -36.23 8.34 8.28
CA ILE A 650 -35.01 7.62 8.69
C ILE A 650 -34.70 7.74 10.18
#